data_AF-A0AAW9QS38-F1
#
_entry.id   AF-A0AAW9QS38-F1
#
_cell.length_a   1.000
_cell.length_b   1.000
_cell.length_c   1.000
_cell.angle_alpha   90.00
_cell.angle_beta   90.00
_cell.angle_gamma   90.00
#
_symmetry.space_group_name_H-M   'P 1'
#
loop_
_entity.id
_entity.type
_entity.pdbx_description
1 polymer ?
#
loop_
_entity_poly.entity_id
_entity_poly.type
_entity_poly.pdbx_seq_one_letter_code
_entity_poly.pdbx_strand_id
1 'polypeptide(L)'
;MTIYLDHFDTKLRLDLGVKEPLKNCLAEYLFPSARFSIGEISPDSVAVKDLRPYRGRSLQFASGKRMYFSDHRARDLLYPNPSDGAAYGSLPFTPCLSFHALEKIRVLVIDDTTGDSNGILPKEQARRLVGDCYGKMSPNLAERLTGKTDTPFQFRLGIRPQEGCAVYRIAKGTLAPDFRLETLTGTIVRTENRIKAGYDLILPTSSFKGRKGADAIKLGEYLLDLGIGVKALAEYGRQSLGAQVLVNYPKGVDADVLPILREKAEELASAQADVRALSRYFVRTYEERKARLEEENSEDLAVLSPLDALAGEETADTRSREQLFYELLKTDLEHHGQLLEHPYVIDELRRFVQRQWMDIATGRAIVFQSALAQPSLDLKENEVCVPRIPDGVELIVTRSPLVNSNGVITLTNRHLPHLMKLEGSIHIHPETAAKHLQADFDGDRLAFERADKYPALTAEIKESLLPENRYPDVIKRAKVLYQGSFESITVSAVENDIGKIANRIMMAVTLRWETLSLPEEKKPGYVKDVAEYYRGLLARSADPEKEFSIPDRYRADIEAIAGLPEEPSPQEIETALQRMRDIQFRIVGDLSNELQVAVDGPKSALRPDKTILSVCKEIGGYVPVLWLAGRDKSRNPSVYRTHPLITGNHGPIDRTITVANEKWTESHLVARSPVEFRNLFPEPAGRVFSDIAGEIKEAYNDYLKAARSLEDLKTQNPELSEPYIEVTSATSGKTLYLTRLDRFGVLESELRGRDWSFPLDLRLEKNNFDREIPNSLIAIATLEENGEFVEKAIGAIAISDLKRHDLKAGIKLTGGTAAIRPGITHERIEGIYKALDEYVEMVRSQHPPGERSELAAALWQGAHTRDDYGTKKALLAFKLFPDEVIERLKQLQFTELKVVGLHFPTNEYGNRQWRGEEVDCEIALHPLPDKTGQIEEKRVIKVGGKVLAPLTSESSSLPVGTKFRGAIVSEPSSSVIATTPKGNTLKIGQVKNCAYRGRDWKGEDVKISVANVRNGAGKTIPLVTLNGNALGILDRDSEMKLKERGLLKEGGLTLSARLENSPPTTARVMVKPETVLYPWQEREREQRDEARRALYREKYEAYTTEILKNPSFKDVSPRDIDIEVAIRAYSDGRDSHEVAGILSQSDRVREWKASVPDPGEYIGLAREYLRQVRSSAEQRLGQTPPSRQQYSDRG
;
A
#
# COMPACT_ATOMS: atom_id res chain seq x y z
N MET A 1 28.75 -6.25 -7.60
CA MET A 1 28.61 -7.00 -8.86
C MET A 1 27.18 -7.56 -8.86
N THR A 2 26.62 -8.00 -9.99
CA THR A 2 25.19 -8.41 -10.07
C THR A 2 25.14 -9.80 -10.69
N ILE A 3 24.40 -10.74 -10.09
CA ILE A 3 24.08 -12.01 -10.74
C ILE A 3 22.69 -11.94 -11.36
N TYR A 4 22.50 -12.60 -12.50
CA TYR A 4 21.22 -12.64 -13.21
C TYR A 4 20.65 -14.06 -13.14
N LEU A 5 19.38 -14.17 -12.76
CA LEU A 5 18.66 -15.44 -12.67
C LEU A 5 17.72 -15.54 -13.89
N ASP A 6 18.02 -16.46 -14.81
CA ASP A 6 17.12 -16.76 -15.93
C ASP A 6 15.94 -17.64 -15.45
N HIS A 7 14.70 -17.31 -15.80
CA HIS A 7 13.52 -18.13 -15.43
C HIS A 7 13.13 -19.12 -16.54
N PHE A 8 12.70 -20.31 -16.14
CA PHE A 8 12.13 -21.32 -17.04
C PHE A 8 10.99 -22.10 -16.36
N ASP A 9 10.04 -22.63 -17.15
CA ASP A 9 8.96 -23.49 -16.66
C ASP A 9 9.47 -24.93 -16.46
N THR A 10 9.33 -25.48 -15.26
CA THR A 10 9.91 -26.82 -14.96
C THR A 10 9.17 -27.97 -15.65
N LYS A 11 7.88 -27.82 -15.94
CA LYS A 11 7.07 -28.88 -16.56
C LYS A 11 7.24 -28.86 -18.08
N LEU A 12 7.09 -27.70 -18.71
CA LEU A 12 7.24 -27.52 -20.15
C LEU A 12 8.70 -27.52 -20.60
N ARG A 13 9.63 -27.13 -19.73
CA ARG A 13 11.07 -27.03 -20.03
C ARG A 13 11.36 -25.91 -21.05
N LEU A 14 10.67 -24.79 -20.90
CA LEU A 14 10.77 -23.63 -21.78
C LEU A 14 11.27 -22.41 -21.02
N ASP A 15 12.15 -21.62 -21.63
CA ASP A 15 12.54 -20.32 -21.09
C ASP A 15 11.34 -19.38 -21.05
N LEU A 16 11.23 -18.59 -19.98
CA LEU A 16 10.13 -17.64 -19.81
C LEU A 16 10.46 -16.23 -20.29
N GLY A 17 11.70 -16.00 -20.73
CA GLY A 17 12.20 -14.69 -21.14
C GLY A 17 12.36 -13.68 -20.00
N VAL A 18 12.28 -14.13 -18.73
CA VAL A 18 12.46 -13.29 -17.55
C VAL A 18 13.89 -13.45 -17.04
N LYS A 19 14.55 -12.30 -16.81
CA LYS A 19 15.89 -12.20 -16.22
C LYS A 19 15.79 -11.37 -14.95
N GLU A 20 15.88 -12.02 -13.79
CA GLU A 20 15.82 -11.35 -12.49
C GLU A 20 17.24 -10.93 -12.05
N PRO A 21 17.50 -9.63 -11.82
CA PRO A 21 18.76 -9.16 -11.25
C PRO A 21 18.80 -9.39 -9.74
N LEU A 22 19.97 -9.81 -9.23
CA LEU A 22 20.22 -9.99 -7.81
C LEU A 22 21.58 -9.40 -7.41
N LYS A 23 21.55 -8.49 -6.44
CA LYS A 23 22.71 -7.73 -5.93
C LYS A 23 22.97 -8.05 -4.47
N ASN A 24 24.20 -7.81 -4.00
CA ASN A 24 24.58 -7.86 -2.58
C ASN A 24 24.22 -9.20 -1.91
N CYS A 25 24.52 -10.32 -2.56
CA CYS A 25 24.16 -11.65 -2.07
C CYS A 25 25.39 -12.55 -1.88
N LEU A 26 25.22 -13.61 -1.09
CA LEU A 26 26.32 -14.55 -0.83
C LEU A 26 26.68 -15.40 -2.05
N ALA A 27 25.75 -15.67 -2.97
CA ALA A 27 26.00 -16.42 -4.19
C ALA A 27 27.00 -15.68 -5.10
N GLU A 28 26.87 -14.36 -5.20
CA GLU A 28 27.81 -13.48 -5.90
C GLU A 28 29.23 -13.61 -5.32
N TYR A 29 29.36 -13.60 -3.99
CA TYR A 29 30.65 -13.74 -3.33
C TYR A 29 31.20 -15.16 -3.37
N LEU A 30 30.39 -16.19 -3.11
CA LEU A 30 30.90 -17.56 -2.97
C LEU A 30 31.17 -18.22 -4.33
N PHE A 31 30.37 -17.88 -5.36
CA PHE A 31 30.41 -18.53 -6.66
C PHE A 31 30.32 -17.51 -7.82
N PRO A 32 31.27 -16.57 -7.94
CA PRO A 32 31.20 -15.47 -8.91
C PRO A 32 31.18 -15.91 -10.38
N SER A 33 31.62 -17.13 -10.69
CA SER A 33 31.64 -17.70 -12.04
C SER A 33 30.46 -18.63 -12.35
N ALA A 34 29.61 -18.95 -11.36
CA ALA A 34 28.48 -19.86 -11.56
C ALA A 34 27.30 -19.13 -12.21
N ARG A 35 26.60 -19.81 -13.12
CA ARG A 35 25.35 -19.30 -13.69
C ARG A 35 24.18 -19.92 -12.93
N PHE A 36 23.23 -19.09 -12.56
CA PHE A 36 22.03 -19.50 -11.83
C PHE A 36 20.76 -19.27 -12.65
N SER A 37 19.75 -20.09 -12.41
CA SER A 37 18.43 -20.00 -13.04
C SER A 37 17.34 -20.39 -12.05
N ILE A 38 16.12 -19.90 -12.26
CA ILE A 38 14.94 -20.25 -11.46
C ILE A 38 14.05 -21.17 -12.28
N GLY A 39 13.83 -22.37 -11.76
CA GLY A 39 12.77 -23.26 -12.22
C GLY A 39 11.46 -22.86 -11.54
N GLU A 40 10.51 -22.38 -12.32
CA GLU A 40 9.19 -22.03 -11.84
C GLU A 40 8.32 -23.28 -11.69
N ILE A 41 7.79 -23.48 -10.49
CA ILE A 41 6.97 -24.62 -10.13
C ILE A 41 5.56 -24.21 -9.68
N SER A 42 4.65 -25.16 -9.77
CA SER A 42 3.35 -25.10 -9.12
C SER A 42 3.36 -25.98 -7.86
N PRO A 43 3.14 -25.42 -6.66
CA PRO A 43 3.30 -26.15 -5.41
C PRO A 43 2.43 -27.40 -5.27
N ASP A 44 1.21 -27.36 -5.81
CA ASP A 44 0.20 -28.41 -5.61
C ASP A 44 0.40 -29.64 -6.51
N SER A 45 1.31 -29.58 -7.48
CA SER A 45 1.44 -30.61 -8.52
C SER A 45 2.88 -30.92 -8.95
N VAL A 46 3.88 -30.21 -8.41
CA VAL A 46 5.28 -30.41 -8.76
C VAL A 46 5.71 -31.85 -8.45
N ALA A 47 6.34 -32.51 -9.42
CA ALA A 47 6.87 -33.86 -9.28
C ALA A 47 8.39 -33.89 -9.43
N VAL A 48 9.02 -34.95 -8.91
CA VAL A 48 10.48 -35.16 -8.98
C VAL A 48 11.01 -35.04 -10.42
N LYS A 49 10.25 -35.57 -11.39
CA LYS A 49 10.61 -35.52 -12.82
C LYS A 49 10.71 -34.10 -13.39
N ASP A 50 10.00 -33.13 -12.81
CA ASP A 50 9.98 -31.75 -13.28
C ASP A 50 11.27 -31.01 -12.91
N LEU A 51 11.92 -31.44 -11.83
CA LEU A 51 13.14 -30.83 -11.29
C LEU A 51 14.44 -31.35 -11.92
N ARG A 52 14.35 -32.14 -13.00
CA ARG A 52 15.51 -32.69 -13.72
C ARG A 52 16.42 -31.61 -14.34
N PRO A 53 17.70 -31.89 -14.63
CA PRO A 53 18.64 -30.90 -15.17
C PRO A 53 18.19 -30.24 -16.49
N TYR A 54 18.25 -28.92 -16.59
CA TYR A 54 17.85 -28.11 -17.74
C TYR A 54 19.04 -27.38 -18.35
N ARG A 55 19.28 -27.55 -19.67
CA ARG A 55 20.37 -26.88 -20.42
C ARG A 55 21.73 -26.90 -19.69
N GLY A 56 22.12 -28.08 -19.20
CA GLY A 56 23.39 -28.27 -18.48
C GLY A 56 23.40 -27.77 -17.02
N ARG A 57 22.28 -27.23 -16.51
CA ARG A 57 22.13 -26.78 -15.12
C ARG A 57 21.30 -27.78 -14.33
N SER A 58 21.70 -28.11 -13.11
CA SER A 58 20.99 -29.05 -12.21
C SER A 58 20.46 -28.32 -10.97
N LEU A 59 19.44 -28.88 -10.32
CA LEU A 59 18.87 -28.30 -9.11
C LEU A 59 19.92 -28.30 -7.98
N GLN A 60 20.25 -27.11 -7.47
CA GLN A 60 21.22 -26.92 -6.40
C GLN A 60 20.57 -26.47 -5.09
N PHE A 61 19.61 -25.54 -5.14
CA PHE A 61 18.98 -25.04 -3.92
C PHE A 61 17.47 -24.93 -4.10
N ALA A 62 16.73 -24.97 -2.99
CA ALA A 62 15.30 -24.76 -2.97
C ALA A 62 14.89 -23.86 -1.80
N SER A 63 13.89 -23.02 -2.01
CA SER A 63 13.28 -22.21 -0.95
C SER A 63 11.81 -21.97 -1.26
N GLY A 64 10.92 -22.74 -0.63
CA GLY A 64 9.50 -22.68 -0.92
C GLY A 64 9.24 -22.95 -2.40
N LYS A 65 8.77 -21.94 -3.13
CA LYS A 65 8.43 -22.04 -4.56
C LYS A 65 9.61 -21.78 -5.51
N ARG A 66 10.75 -21.29 -4.99
CA ARG A 66 11.93 -20.93 -5.80
C ARG A 66 12.90 -22.09 -5.88
N MET A 67 13.13 -22.59 -7.10
CA MET A 67 14.04 -23.69 -7.40
C MET A 67 15.27 -23.19 -8.14
N TYR A 68 16.42 -23.19 -7.48
CA TYR A 68 17.65 -22.64 -8.03
C TYR A 68 18.47 -23.72 -8.73
N PHE A 69 18.62 -23.55 -10.04
CA PHE A 69 19.45 -24.40 -10.89
C PHE A 69 20.80 -23.73 -11.13
N SER A 70 21.86 -24.54 -11.23
CA SER A 70 23.19 -24.03 -11.61
C SER A 70 23.97 -25.03 -12.47
N ASP A 71 24.86 -24.49 -13.30
CA ASP A 71 25.90 -25.24 -14.01
C ASP A 71 27.05 -25.67 -13.08
N HIS A 72 27.08 -25.16 -11.86
CA HIS A 72 28.05 -25.49 -10.83
C HIS A 72 27.40 -26.35 -9.72
N ARG A 73 28.18 -27.27 -9.13
CA ARG A 73 27.73 -28.07 -7.96
C ARG A 73 27.82 -27.28 -6.65
N ALA A 74 27.28 -26.06 -6.65
CA ALA A 74 27.34 -25.12 -5.55
C ALA A 74 26.72 -25.66 -4.25
N ARG A 75 25.67 -26.48 -4.33
CA ARG A 75 25.04 -27.11 -3.16
C ARG A 75 26.00 -28.01 -2.44
N ASP A 76 26.62 -28.96 -3.14
CA ASP A 76 27.48 -29.97 -2.52
C ASP A 76 28.68 -29.33 -1.80
N LEU A 77 29.10 -28.16 -2.27
CA LEU A 77 30.16 -27.36 -1.66
C LEU A 77 29.71 -26.68 -0.35
N LEU A 78 28.46 -26.24 -0.22
CA LEU A 78 27.93 -25.60 0.99
C LEU A 78 27.22 -26.56 1.94
N TYR A 79 26.37 -27.41 1.38
CA TYR A 79 25.42 -28.29 2.02
C TYR A 79 25.57 -29.72 1.48
N PRO A 80 26.57 -30.50 1.97
CA PRO A 80 26.74 -31.89 1.57
C PRO A 80 25.51 -32.76 1.86
N ASN A 81 24.75 -32.41 2.91
CA ASN A 81 23.45 -33.01 3.18
C ASN A 81 22.37 -32.33 2.31
N PRO A 82 21.68 -33.07 1.42
CA PRO A 82 20.62 -32.52 0.58
C PRO A 82 19.51 -31.80 1.37
N SER A 83 19.19 -32.27 2.58
CA SER A 83 18.17 -31.64 3.43
C SER A 83 18.50 -30.17 3.77
N ASP A 84 19.79 -29.84 3.94
CA ASP A 84 20.20 -28.47 4.25
C ASP A 84 20.04 -27.55 3.03
N GLY A 85 20.17 -28.07 1.81
CA GLY A 85 19.94 -27.34 0.56
C GLY A 85 18.49 -26.94 0.33
N ALA A 86 17.53 -27.62 0.98
CA ALA A 86 16.11 -27.27 0.97
C ALA A 86 15.73 -26.39 2.18
N ALA A 87 16.31 -26.66 3.36
CA ALA A 87 16.03 -25.90 4.57
C ALA A 87 16.66 -24.48 4.56
N TYR A 88 17.81 -24.33 3.91
CA TYR A 88 18.61 -23.11 3.89
C TYR A 88 18.97 -22.66 2.47
N GLY A 89 18.23 -23.13 1.46
CA GLY A 89 18.52 -22.87 0.05
C GLY A 89 18.37 -21.41 -0.38
N SER A 90 17.65 -20.58 0.37
CA SER A 90 17.57 -19.14 0.14
C SER A 90 18.81 -18.36 0.58
N LEU A 91 19.57 -18.85 1.57
CA LEU A 91 20.64 -18.06 2.18
C LEU A 91 21.71 -17.54 1.19
N PRO A 92 22.13 -18.31 0.16
CA PRO A 92 23.03 -17.78 -0.86
C PRO A 92 22.43 -16.61 -1.66
N PHE A 93 21.11 -16.62 -1.87
CA PHE A 93 20.42 -15.71 -2.79
C PHE A 93 19.70 -14.55 -2.11
N THR A 94 19.63 -14.52 -0.77
CA THR A 94 19.01 -13.40 -0.05
C THR A 94 19.82 -12.11 -0.30
N PRO A 95 19.20 -11.06 -0.89
CA PRO A 95 19.81 -9.74 -0.99
C PRO A 95 20.12 -9.15 0.39
N CYS A 96 21.20 -8.39 0.48
CA CYS A 96 21.57 -7.60 1.67
C CYS A 96 21.57 -6.10 1.33
N LEU A 97 21.36 -5.24 2.33
CA LEU A 97 21.49 -3.78 2.20
C LEU A 97 22.86 -3.41 1.64
N SER A 98 23.89 -3.99 2.23
CA SER A 98 25.27 -3.85 1.78
C SER A 98 26.02 -5.16 1.93
N PHE A 99 27.09 -5.31 1.17
CA PHE A 99 27.93 -6.50 1.18
C PHE A 99 29.41 -6.13 1.22
N HIS A 100 30.16 -6.75 2.13
CA HIS A 100 31.55 -6.42 2.41
C HIS A 100 32.43 -7.67 2.35
N ALA A 101 33.46 -7.64 1.51
CA ALA A 101 34.55 -8.62 1.56
C ALA A 101 35.61 -8.13 2.57
N LEU A 102 35.90 -8.97 3.56
CA LEU A 102 36.78 -8.67 4.67
C LEU A 102 37.95 -9.65 4.67
N GLU A 103 39.17 -9.14 4.90
CA GLU A 103 40.39 -9.93 4.96
C GLU A 103 40.97 -9.94 6.37
N LYS A 104 41.57 -11.08 6.76
CA LYS A 104 42.30 -11.27 8.03
C LYS A 104 41.50 -10.84 9.27
N ILE A 105 40.23 -11.24 9.34
CA ILE A 105 39.34 -10.97 10.46
C ILE A 105 39.58 -12.00 11.57
N ARG A 106 39.79 -11.55 12.82
CA ARG A 106 39.96 -12.45 13.96
C ARG A 106 38.59 -12.85 14.53
N VAL A 107 38.26 -14.13 14.41
CA VAL A 107 36.95 -14.69 14.79
C VAL A 107 37.13 -15.68 15.93
N LEU A 108 36.32 -15.56 16.98
CA LEU A 108 36.19 -16.57 18.04
C LEU A 108 34.89 -17.36 17.84
N VAL A 109 34.99 -18.68 17.75
CA VAL A 109 33.82 -19.57 17.66
C VAL A 109 33.56 -20.22 19.02
N ILE A 110 32.32 -20.05 19.53
CA ILE A 110 31.88 -20.52 20.86
C ILE A 110 30.66 -21.42 20.71
N ASP A 111 30.57 -22.48 21.53
CA ASP A 111 29.35 -23.25 21.72
C ASP A 111 28.37 -22.44 22.57
N ASP A 112 27.25 -22.03 21.97
CA ASP A 112 26.21 -21.21 22.59
C ASP A 112 25.37 -21.96 23.63
N THR A 113 25.40 -23.29 23.64
CA THR A 113 24.73 -24.10 24.67
C THR A 113 25.60 -24.23 25.92
N THR A 114 26.90 -24.52 25.75
CA THR A 114 27.80 -24.86 26.86
C THR A 114 28.73 -23.72 27.28
N GLY A 115 28.88 -22.69 26.46
CA GLY A 115 29.89 -21.64 26.62
C GLY A 115 31.32 -22.11 26.33
N ASP A 116 31.52 -23.30 25.76
CA ASP A 116 32.87 -23.78 25.46
C ASP A 116 33.49 -22.99 24.30
N SER A 117 34.71 -22.51 24.53
CA SER A 117 35.52 -21.75 23.57
C SER A 117 36.88 -22.42 23.37
N ASN A 118 36.97 -23.73 23.60
CA ASN A 118 38.22 -24.50 23.61
C ASN A 118 39.23 -23.99 24.64
N GLY A 119 38.73 -23.62 25.84
CA GLY A 119 39.54 -23.16 26.96
C GLY A 119 40.07 -21.71 26.86
N ILE A 120 39.69 -20.95 25.85
CA ILE A 120 40.14 -19.56 25.65
C ILE A 120 39.51 -18.61 26.68
N LEU A 121 38.21 -18.77 26.94
CA LEU A 121 37.45 -17.97 27.90
C LEU A 121 36.76 -18.87 28.93
N PRO A 122 36.57 -18.40 30.17
CA PRO A 122 35.72 -19.09 31.16
C PRO A 122 34.31 -19.31 30.60
N LYS A 123 33.74 -20.52 30.79
CA LYS A 123 32.45 -20.92 30.19
C LYS A 123 31.31 -19.95 30.53
N GLU A 124 31.21 -19.52 31.78
CA GLU A 124 30.19 -18.56 32.25
C GLU A 124 30.32 -17.17 31.62
N GLN A 125 31.54 -16.76 31.28
CA GLN A 125 31.79 -15.49 30.59
C GLN A 125 31.48 -15.63 29.10
N ALA A 126 31.95 -16.72 28.48
CA ALA A 126 31.71 -17.03 27.07
C ALA A 126 30.23 -17.17 26.75
N ARG A 127 29.45 -17.85 27.60
CA ARG A 127 28.00 -18.03 27.45
C ARG A 127 27.21 -16.72 27.44
N ARG A 128 27.71 -15.65 28.07
CA ARG A 128 27.11 -14.31 28.02
C ARG A 128 27.43 -13.52 26.75
N LEU A 129 28.35 -14.01 25.91
CA LEU A 129 28.75 -13.36 24.66
C LEU A 129 28.02 -13.93 23.44
N VAL A 130 27.33 -15.06 23.59
CA VAL A 130 26.66 -15.76 22.48
C VAL A 130 25.27 -16.25 22.89
N GLY A 131 24.46 -16.62 21.91
CA GLY A 131 23.17 -17.29 22.08
C GLY A 131 22.77 -17.98 20.77
N ASP A 132 21.57 -18.54 20.70
CA ASP A 132 21.10 -19.24 19.48
C ASP A 132 21.09 -18.28 18.27
N CYS A 133 22.05 -18.47 17.37
CA CYS A 133 22.31 -17.60 16.22
C CYS A 133 22.64 -16.14 16.57
N TYR A 134 23.07 -15.87 17.79
CA TYR A 134 23.46 -14.55 18.28
C TYR A 134 24.96 -14.46 18.54
N GLY A 135 25.61 -13.45 17.94
CA GLY A 135 27.04 -13.17 18.13
C GLY A 135 27.34 -11.70 18.45
N LYS A 136 28.64 -11.40 18.58
CA LYS A 136 29.16 -10.06 18.87
C LYS A 136 30.16 -9.60 17.83
N MET A 137 30.29 -8.29 17.68
CA MET A 137 31.32 -7.67 16.85
C MET A 137 31.99 -6.50 17.55
N SER A 138 33.24 -6.23 17.18
CA SER A 138 33.95 -5.05 17.67
C SER A 138 33.30 -3.75 17.15
N PRO A 139 33.31 -2.65 17.92
CA PRO A 139 32.78 -1.36 17.46
C PRO A 139 33.42 -0.86 16.16
N ASN A 140 34.72 -1.08 15.98
CA ASN A 140 35.42 -0.73 14.74
C ASN A 140 34.86 -1.49 13.52
N LEU A 141 34.50 -2.76 13.70
CA LEU A 141 33.90 -3.55 12.63
C LEU A 141 32.44 -3.11 12.38
N ALA A 142 31.69 -2.79 13.45
CA ALA A 142 30.34 -2.24 13.33
C ALA A 142 30.34 -0.96 12.48
N GLU A 143 31.19 0.02 12.82
CA GLU A 143 31.31 1.28 12.09
C GLU A 143 31.67 1.05 10.62
N ARG A 144 32.59 0.12 10.33
CA ARG A 144 32.94 -0.23 8.95
C ARG A 144 31.78 -0.82 8.15
N LEU A 145 30.92 -1.60 8.78
CA LEU A 145 29.84 -2.34 8.11
C LEU A 145 28.55 -1.53 7.97
N THR A 146 28.23 -0.70 8.96
CA THR A 146 26.93 -0.04 9.09
C THR A 146 27.02 1.48 9.21
N GLY A 147 28.22 2.05 9.37
CA GLY A 147 28.41 3.45 9.74
C GLY A 147 28.05 3.77 11.20
N LYS A 148 27.67 2.77 12.01
CA LYS A 148 27.20 2.93 13.39
C LYS A 148 27.94 1.98 14.35
N THR A 149 28.12 2.40 15.61
CA THR A 149 28.86 1.62 16.63
C THR A 149 27.96 0.97 17.69
N ASP A 150 26.66 1.24 17.64
CA ASP A 150 25.65 0.92 18.65
C ASP A 150 24.49 0.08 18.11
N THR A 151 24.42 -0.15 16.80
CA THR A 151 23.26 -0.75 16.15
C THR A 151 23.52 -2.23 15.85
N PRO A 152 22.80 -3.18 16.48
CA PRO A 152 22.81 -4.58 16.08
C PRO A 152 22.26 -4.77 14.66
N PHE A 153 22.54 -5.89 14.01
CA PHE A 153 21.96 -6.19 12.69
C PHE A 153 21.85 -7.68 12.40
N GLN A 154 20.94 -8.04 11.50
CA GLN A 154 20.86 -9.38 10.93
C GLN A 154 21.90 -9.55 9.83
N PHE A 155 22.70 -10.62 9.88
CA PHE A 155 23.79 -10.83 8.94
C PHE A 155 23.62 -12.09 8.07
N ARG A 156 24.32 -12.10 6.94
CA ARG A 156 24.60 -13.28 6.11
C ARG A 156 26.11 -13.33 5.89
N LEU A 157 26.74 -14.44 6.22
CA LEU A 157 28.20 -14.56 6.16
C LEU A 157 28.61 -15.78 5.34
N GLY A 158 29.60 -15.61 4.46
CA GLY A 158 30.16 -16.67 3.62
C GLY A 158 31.67 -16.74 3.74
N ILE A 159 32.20 -17.96 3.79
CA ILE A 159 33.64 -18.25 3.87
C ILE A 159 34.01 -19.14 2.69
N ARG A 160 35.05 -18.75 1.94
CA ARG A 160 35.65 -19.59 0.89
C ARG A 160 36.75 -20.47 1.50
N PRO A 161 37.12 -21.61 0.87
CA PRO A 161 38.23 -22.44 1.31
C PRO A 161 39.53 -21.64 1.45
N GLN A 162 40.18 -21.77 2.61
CA GLN A 162 41.43 -21.08 2.98
C GLN A 162 42.16 -21.83 4.10
N GLU A 163 43.33 -21.34 4.51
CA GLU A 163 44.06 -21.87 5.66
C GLU A 163 43.21 -21.79 6.94
N GLY A 164 43.15 -22.86 7.73
CA GLY A 164 42.27 -22.95 8.90
C GLY A 164 40.79 -23.22 8.59
N CYS A 165 40.33 -23.06 7.36
CA CYS A 165 38.96 -23.39 6.92
C CYS A 165 38.93 -23.95 5.49
N ALA A 166 39.16 -25.27 5.34
CA ALA A 166 39.35 -25.92 4.03
C ALA A 166 38.09 -26.07 3.15
N VAL A 167 36.92 -25.64 3.63
CA VAL A 167 35.62 -25.84 2.94
C VAL A 167 34.84 -24.55 2.87
N TYR A 168 33.91 -24.46 1.90
CA TYR A 168 32.94 -23.37 1.87
C TYR A 168 32.01 -23.46 3.08
N ARG A 169 31.73 -22.32 3.71
CA ARG A 169 30.81 -22.23 4.85
C ARG A 169 29.88 -21.04 4.70
N ILE A 170 28.71 -21.17 5.32
CA ILE A 170 27.72 -20.11 5.42
C ILE A 170 27.24 -20.00 6.87
N ALA A 171 27.02 -18.77 7.31
CA ALA A 171 26.47 -18.47 8.62
C ALA A 171 25.38 -17.40 8.52
N LYS A 172 24.42 -17.46 9.42
CA LYS A 172 23.39 -16.45 9.60
C LYS A 172 23.15 -16.19 11.08
N GLY A 173 22.61 -15.03 11.38
CA GLY A 173 22.23 -14.68 12.74
C GLY A 173 22.11 -13.18 12.93
N THR A 174 22.26 -12.76 14.17
CA THR A 174 22.38 -11.35 14.55
C THR A 174 23.74 -11.07 15.17
N LEU A 175 24.27 -9.87 14.93
CA LEU A 175 25.51 -9.36 15.54
C LEU A 175 25.21 -8.09 16.31
N ALA A 176 25.67 -8.00 17.55
CA ALA A 176 25.61 -6.77 18.34
C ALA A 176 27.03 -6.21 18.59
N PRO A 177 27.23 -4.89 18.48
CA PRO A 177 28.47 -4.24 18.89
C PRO A 177 28.77 -4.47 20.38
N ASP A 178 30.03 -4.75 20.73
CA ASP A 178 30.46 -4.86 22.12
C ASP A 178 31.93 -4.45 22.28
N PHE A 179 32.15 -3.35 23.00
CA PHE A 179 33.48 -2.77 23.28
C PHE A 179 34.43 -3.74 23.99
N ARG A 180 33.92 -4.75 24.71
CA ARG A 180 34.78 -5.75 25.35
C ARG A 180 35.65 -6.48 24.33
N LEU A 181 35.18 -6.65 23.09
CA LEU A 181 35.89 -7.37 22.04
C LEU A 181 37.23 -6.74 21.67
N GLU A 182 37.43 -5.43 21.85
CA GLU A 182 38.71 -4.76 21.53
C GLU A 182 39.86 -5.22 22.45
N THR A 183 39.52 -5.62 23.68
CA THR A 183 40.49 -6.04 24.70
C THR A 183 40.40 -7.51 25.08
N LEU A 184 39.33 -8.20 24.68
CA LEU A 184 39.09 -9.61 25.02
C LEU A 184 40.05 -10.51 24.25
N THR A 185 40.95 -11.19 24.95
CA THR A 185 42.01 -11.99 24.33
C THR A 185 42.35 -13.24 25.12
N GLY A 186 42.68 -14.33 24.42
CA GLY A 186 43.40 -15.47 24.99
C GLY A 186 44.93 -15.32 24.91
N THR A 187 45.44 -14.60 23.88
CA THR A 187 46.86 -14.26 23.66
C THR A 187 47.03 -13.12 22.62
N ILE A 188 48.11 -12.32 22.70
CA ILE A 188 48.39 -11.18 21.79
C ILE A 188 48.95 -11.66 20.43
N VAL A 189 48.31 -11.28 19.31
CA VAL A 189 48.81 -11.54 17.95
C VAL A 189 49.45 -10.27 17.38
N ARG A 190 50.69 -10.38 16.88
CA ARG A 190 51.38 -9.31 16.14
C ARG A 190 51.25 -9.59 14.64
N THR A 191 50.68 -8.65 13.89
CA THR A 191 50.83 -8.61 12.42
C THR A 191 51.77 -7.48 12.03
N GLU A 192 52.38 -7.57 10.86
CA GLU A 192 53.57 -6.80 10.45
C GLU A 192 53.46 -5.27 10.56
N ASN A 193 52.27 -4.68 10.78
CA ASN A 193 52.11 -3.25 11.09
C ASN A 193 50.96 -2.87 12.07
N ARG A 194 50.30 -3.82 12.75
CA ARG A 194 49.27 -3.51 13.78
C ARG A 194 49.23 -4.56 14.91
N ILE A 195 49.15 -4.09 16.15
CA ILE A 195 48.86 -4.92 17.33
C ILE A 195 47.36 -4.81 17.60
N LYS A 196 46.58 -5.85 17.28
CA LYS A 196 45.17 -5.97 17.70
C LYS A 196 45.08 -7.05 18.78
N ALA A 197 44.85 -6.63 20.02
CA ALA A 197 44.79 -7.54 21.16
C ALA A 197 43.48 -8.36 21.19
N GLY A 198 42.37 -7.75 20.75
CA GLY A 198 41.01 -8.30 20.79
C GLY A 198 40.54 -9.09 19.57
N TYR A 199 39.25 -9.44 19.54
CA TYR A 199 38.54 -10.10 18.44
C TYR A 199 37.75 -9.10 17.59
N ASP A 200 37.59 -9.39 16.30
CA ASP A 200 36.69 -8.65 15.42
C ASP A 200 35.26 -9.17 15.52
N LEU A 201 35.10 -10.50 15.58
CA LEU A 201 33.83 -11.21 15.64
C LEU A 201 33.85 -12.33 16.67
N ILE A 202 32.73 -12.54 17.34
CA ILE A 202 32.42 -13.75 18.10
C ILE A 202 31.16 -14.36 17.50
N LEU A 203 31.23 -15.61 17.06
CA LEU A 203 30.12 -16.32 16.43
C LEU A 203 29.77 -17.59 17.20
N PRO A 204 28.48 -17.88 17.42
CA PRO A 204 28.06 -19.14 17.99
C PRO A 204 28.14 -20.27 16.96
N THR A 205 28.32 -21.51 17.42
CA THR A 205 28.23 -22.68 16.54
C THR A 205 26.87 -22.79 15.85
N SER A 206 25.78 -22.38 16.52
CA SER A 206 24.43 -22.37 15.95
C SER A 206 24.26 -21.44 14.75
N SER A 207 25.11 -20.40 14.58
CA SER A 207 25.04 -19.51 13.40
C SER A 207 25.44 -20.21 12.10
N PHE A 208 26.34 -21.20 12.15
CA PHE A 208 26.82 -21.90 10.96
C PHE A 208 25.78 -22.90 10.46
N LYS A 209 25.41 -22.80 9.17
CA LYS A 209 24.36 -23.63 8.56
C LYS A 209 24.99 -24.61 7.58
N GLY A 210 24.48 -25.85 7.57
CA GLY A 210 25.10 -26.95 6.84
C GLY A 210 26.30 -27.57 7.56
N ARG A 211 26.92 -28.58 6.92
CA ARG A 211 28.20 -29.21 7.33
C ARG A 211 28.29 -29.50 8.84
N LYS A 212 27.40 -30.35 9.34
CA LYS A 212 27.38 -30.82 10.74
C LYS A 212 28.31 -32.01 10.96
N GLY A 213 28.56 -32.38 12.22
CA GLY A 213 29.37 -33.55 12.58
C GLY A 213 30.87 -33.29 12.41
N ALA A 214 31.59 -34.20 11.75
CA ALA A 214 33.05 -34.09 11.57
C ALA A 214 33.49 -32.83 10.80
N ASP A 215 32.63 -32.34 9.89
CA ASP A 215 32.86 -31.13 9.09
C ASP A 215 32.40 -29.84 9.78
N ALA A 216 31.85 -29.92 10.99
CA ALA A 216 31.44 -28.74 11.75
C ALA A 216 32.63 -27.80 11.96
N ILE A 217 32.36 -26.50 12.03
CA ILE A 217 33.40 -25.56 12.43
C ILE A 217 33.82 -25.89 13.86
N LYS A 218 35.13 -25.96 14.12
CA LYS A 218 35.63 -26.28 15.45
C LYS A 218 35.55 -25.04 16.33
N LEU A 219 35.56 -25.26 17.64
CA LEU A 219 35.64 -24.18 18.61
C LEU A 219 37.06 -23.59 18.62
N GLY A 220 37.17 -22.29 18.86
CA GLY A 220 38.46 -21.63 19.00
C GLY A 220 38.64 -20.38 18.15
N GLU A 221 39.88 -19.91 18.07
CA GLU A 221 40.26 -18.72 17.32
C GLU A 221 40.56 -19.04 15.86
N TYR A 222 40.18 -18.11 14.99
CA TYR A 222 40.45 -18.15 13.57
C TYR A 222 40.89 -16.78 13.07
N LEU A 223 41.73 -16.79 12.02
CA LEU A 223 42.00 -15.62 11.19
C LEU A 223 41.44 -15.93 9.80
N LEU A 224 40.37 -15.23 9.39
CA LEU A 224 39.58 -15.60 8.22
C LEU A 224 39.39 -14.44 7.26
N ASP A 225 39.46 -14.74 5.96
CA ASP A 225 38.89 -13.95 4.90
C ASP A 225 37.43 -14.37 4.69
N LEU A 226 36.49 -13.42 4.75
CA LEU A 226 35.06 -13.70 4.72
C LEU A 226 34.26 -12.59 4.03
N GLY A 227 33.13 -12.97 3.44
CA GLY A 227 32.13 -12.03 2.94
C GLY A 227 31.00 -11.91 3.95
N ILE A 228 30.62 -10.68 4.31
CA ILE A 228 29.50 -10.40 5.21
C ILE A 228 28.53 -9.42 4.56
N GLY A 229 27.27 -9.84 4.50
CA GLY A 229 26.14 -9.02 4.10
C GLY A 229 25.37 -8.53 5.31
N VAL A 230 25.09 -7.22 5.35
CA VAL A 230 24.18 -6.59 6.31
C VAL A 230 22.77 -6.73 5.74
N LYS A 231 21.99 -7.68 6.27
CA LYS A 231 20.65 -7.95 5.73
C LYS A 231 19.61 -6.92 6.18
N ALA A 232 19.63 -6.56 7.45
CA ALA A 232 18.73 -5.58 8.03
C ALA A 232 19.36 -5.02 9.32
N LEU A 233 19.32 -3.71 9.50
CA LEU A 233 19.72 -3.06 10.74
C LEU A 233 18.65 -3.25 11.82
N ALA A 234 19.06 -3.24 13.08
CA ALA A 234 18.14 -3.20 14.20
C ALA A 234 17.55 -1.79 14.29
N GLU A 235 16.23 -1.72 14.24
CA GLU A 235 15.47 -0.48 14.32
C GLU A 235 14.23 -0.72 15.16
N TYR A 236 13.72 0.35 15.78
CA TYR A 236 12.39 0.32 16.36
C TYR A 236 11.37 0.46 15.23
N GLY A 237 10.62 -0.60 15.03
CA GLY A 237 9.59 -0.73 14.01
C GLY A 237 8.20 -0.73 14.62
N ARG A 238 7.25 -1.14 13.79
CA ARG A 238 5.85 -1.24 14.13
C ARG A 238 5.29 -2.58 13.70
N GLN A 239 4.38 -3.12 14.48
CA GLN A 239 3.69 -4.35 14.16
C GLN A 239 2.22 -4.22 14.50
N SER A 240 1.36 -4.41 13.51
CA SER A 240 -0.08 -4.54 13.70
C SER A 240 -0.36 -5.76 14.59
N LEU A 241 -1.15 -5.62 15.65
CA LEU A 241 -1.70 -6.77 16.37
C LEU A 241 -2.61 -7.60 15.45
N GLY A 242 -3.56 -6.92 14.80
CA GLY A 242 -4.48 -7.51 13.83
C GLY A 242 -5.39 -8.60 14.40
N ALA A 243 -6.18 -9.20 13.51
CA ALA A 243 -7.22 -10.15 13.88
C ALA A 243 -6.68 -11.42 14.58
N GLN A 244 -5.48 -11.88 14.25
CA GLN A 244 -4.92 -13.12 14.83
C GLN A 244 -4.66 -13.00 16.33
N VAL A 245 -4.30 -11.80 16.81
CA VAL A 245 -4.12 -11.53 18.25
C VAL A 245 -5.45 -11.15 18.88
N LEU A 246 -6.12 -10.14 18.32
CA LEU A 246 -7.32 -9.53 18.93
C LEU A 246 -8.52 -10.47 19.01
N VAL A 247 -8.58 -11.51 18.18
CA VAL A 247 -9.66 -12.52 18.26
C VAL A 247 -9.69 -13.23 19.61
N ASN A 248 -8.59 -13.23 20.37
CA ASN A 248 -8.50 -13.93 21.65
C ASN A 248 -8.99 -13.09 22.84
N TYR A 249 -9.21 -11.79 22.68
CA TYR A 249 -9.35 -10.84 23.81
C TYR A 249 -10.59 -9.95 23.70
N PRO A 250 -11.81 -10.49 23.86
CA PRO A 250 -13.04 -9.70 23.73
C PRO A 250 -13.15 -8.55 24.73
N LYS A 251 -12.78 -8.72 26.00
CA LYS A 251 -12.90 -7.65 27.01
C LYS A 251 -11.94 -6.50 26.68
N GLY A 252 -10.70 -6.82 26.34
CA GLY A 252 -9.69 -5.86 25.92
C GLY A 252 -10.06 -5.16 24.62
N VAL A 253 -10.68 -5.89 23.69
CA VAL A 253 -11.18 -5.29 22.45
C VAL A 253 -12.27 -4.25 22.73
N ASP A 254 -13.27 -4.60 23.54
CA ASP A 254 -14.38 -3.70 23.84
C ASP A 254 -13.94 -2.42 24.55
N ALA A 255 -13.11 -2.56 25.59
CA ALA A 255 -12.75 -1.47 26.48
C ALA A 255 -11.62 -0.60 25.92
N ASP A 256 -10.56 -1.20 25.36
CA ASP A 256 -9.35 -0.47 24.97
C ASP A 256 -9.23 -0.27 23.46
N VAL A 257 -9.68 -1.23 22.64
CA VAL A 257 -9.44 -1.20 21.18
C VAL A 257 -10.54 -0.48 20.41
N LEU A 258 -11.82 -0.79 20.66
CA LEU A 258 -12.93 -0.20 19.93
C LEU A 258 -12.97 1.33 20.00
N PRO A 259 -12.68 1.99 21.15
CA PRO A 259 -12.62 3.45 21.18
C PRO A 259 -11.61 4.04 20.18
N ILE A 260 -10.41 3.46 20.11
CA ILE A 260 -9.35 3.88 19.19
C ILE A 260 -9.78 3.66 17.74
N LEU A 261 -10.41 2.52 17.44
CA LEU A 261 -10.88 2.21 16.08
C LEU A 261 -12.03 3.13 15.65
N ARG A 262 -12.93 3.50 16.56
CA ARG A 262 -14.02 4.46 16.27
C ARG A 262 -13.47 5.83 15.91
N GLU A 263 -12.52 6.35 16.68
CA GLU A 263 -11.86 7.64 16.39
C GLU A 263 -11.21 7.61 15.01
N LYS A 264 -10.43 6.55 14.71
CA LYS A 264 -9.80 6.36 13.38
C LYS A 264 -10.83 6.25 12.25
N ALA A 265 -11.94 5.55 12.48
CA ALA A 265 -13.01 5.40 11.49
C ALA A 265 -13.70 6.75 11.22
N GLU A 266 -13.97 7.54 12.25
CA GLU A 266 -14.57 8.88 12.13
C GLU A 266 -13.66 9.86 11.39
N GLU A 267 -12.37 9.80 11.69
CA GLU A 267 -11.37 10.62 11.02
C GLU A 267 -11.25 10.26 9.53
N LEU A 268 -11.17 8.97 9.21
CA LEU A 268 -11.12 8.49 7.83
C LEU A 268 -12.40 8.81 7.06
N ALA A 269 -13.57 8.62 7.68
CA ALA A 269 -14.87 8.95 7.09
C ALA A 269 -15.00 10.45 6.78
N SER A 270 -14.48 11.30 7.66
CA SER A 270 -14.47 12.75 7.46
C SER A 270 -13.52 13.18 6.33
N ALA A 271 -12.41 12.46 6.14
CA ALA A 271 -11.42 12.78 5.10
C ALA A 271 -11.79 12.23 3.71
N GLN A 272 -12.38 11.04 3.61
CA GLN A 272 -12.52 10.31 2.33
C GLN A 272 -13.43 10.96 1.28
N ALA A 273 -14.30 11.89 1.69
CA ALA A 273 -15.21 12.59 0.80
C ALA A 273 -14.53 13.73 0.02
N ASP A 274 -13.37 14.21 0.47
CA ASP A 274 -12.66 15.34 -0.11
C ASP A 274 -11.23 14.93 -0.48
N VAL A 275 -10.86 15.09 -1.76
CA VAL A 275 -9.56 14.64 -2.29
C VAL A 275 -8.39 15.27 -1.53
N ARG A 276 -8.52 16.53 -1.11
CA ARG A 276 -7.47 17.26 -0.41
C ARG A 276 -7.40 16.81 1.05
N ALA A 277 -8.54 16.71 1.74
CA ALA A 277 -8.60 16.22 3.11
C ALA A 277 -8.01 14.82 3.19
N LEU A 278 -8.34 13.95 2.25
CA LEU A 278 -7.77 12.61 2.16
C LEU A 278 -6.28 12.63 1.82
N SER A 279 -5.83 13.50 0.91
CA SER A 279 -4.39 13.64 0.61
C SER A 279 -3.61 14.11 1.83
N ARG A 280 -4.16 15.03 2.63
CA ARG A 280 -3.58 15.46 3.91
C ARG A 280 -3.57 14.35 4.94
N TYR A 281 -4.67 13.60 5.04
CA TYR A 281 -4.74 12.43 5.91
C TYR A 281 -3.65 11.41 5.51
N PHE A 282 -3.44 11.17 4.21
CA PHE A 282 -2.36 10.33 3.71
C PHE A 282 -0.98 10.88 4.12
N VAL A 283 -0.69 12.15 3.82
CA VAL A 283 0.59 12.81 4.15
C VAL A 283 0.85 12.74 5.64
N ARG A 284 -0.13 13.08 6.48
CA ARG A 284 -0.01 13.00 7.94
C ARG A 284 0.16 11.56 8.41
N THR A 285 -0.57 10.59 7.87
CA THR A 285 -0.41 9.18 8.23
C THR A 285 1.00 8.69 7.90
N TYR A 286 1.55 9.12 6.76
CA TYR A 286 2.92 8.83 6.35
C TYR A 286 3.94 9.55 7.24
N GLU A 287 3.75 10.84 7.52
CA GLU A 287 4.63 11.63 8.39
C GLU A 287 4.61 11.14 9.81
N GLU A 288 3.46 10.84 10.40
CA GLU A 288 3.44 10.24 11.72
C GLU A 288 4.14 8.87 11.69
N ARG A 289 4.06 8.11 10.59
CA ARG A 289 4.82 6.87 10.46
C ARG A 289 6.32 7.17 10.40
N LYS A 290 6.74 8.21 9.66
CA LYS A 290 8.14 8.62 9.45
C LYS A 290 8.75 9.35 10.66
N ALA A 291 8.10 10.36 11.20
CA ALA A 291 8.47 11.07 12.43
C ALA A 291 8.58 10.13 13.63
N ARG A 292 7.70 9.13 13.74
CA ARG A 292 7.83 8.08 14.77
C ARG A 292 8.98 7.11 14.49
N LEU A 293 9.61 7.17 13.31
CA LEU A 293 10.89 6.53 12.95
C LEU A 293 12.09 7.51 13.02
N GLU A 294 11.86 8.83 12.93
CA GLU A 294 12.89 9.89 12.84
C GLU A 294 13.12 10.68 14.15
N GLU A 295 12.15 10.82 15.06
CA GLU A 295 12.38 11.22 16.48
C GLU A 295 13.27 10.21 17.24
N GLU A 296 13.72 9.20 16.48
CA GLU A 296 14.37 7.96 16.82
C GLU A 296 15.65 7.71 15.95
N ASN A 297 16.05 8.67 15.10
CA ASN A 297 17.01 8.68 13.95
C ASN A 297 18.24 7.73 13.95
N SER A 298 18.77 7.23 12.81
CA SER A 298 18.74 7.66 11.40
C SER A 298 18.84 6.49 10.38
N GLU A 299 18.32 6.71 9.16
CA GLU A 299 18.49 5.98 7.87
C GLU A 299 17.77 4.62 7.62
N ASP A 300 16.80 4.72 6.68
CA ASP A 300 16.17 3.81 5.72
C ASP A 300 15.01 2.84 6.03
N LEU A 301 13.95 2.99 5.21
CA LEU A 301 12.61 2.41 5.28
C LEU A 301 12.52 0.97 4.75
N ALA A 302 11.80 0.09 5.45
CA ALA A 302 10.57 -0.57 4.99
C ALA A 302 10.05 -1.60 6.02
N VAL A 303 8.75 -1.93 5.89
CA VAL A 303 8.03 -3.12 6.40
C VAL A 303 6.89 -2.78 7.37
N LEU A 304 5.67 -2.84 6.84
CA LEU A 304 4.45 -3.10 7.59
C LEU A 304 3.54 -4.07 6.82
N SER A 305 3.55 -5.35 7.22
CA SER A 305 2.42 -6.31 7.20
C SER A 305 2.92 -7.74 7.53
N PRO A 306 2.49 -8.37 8.64
CA PRO A 306 2.91 -9.72 9.03
C PRO A 306 2.45 -10.86 8.11
N LEU A 307 1.66 -10.57 7.06
CA LEU A 307 1.23 -11.58 6.08
C LEU A 307 2.06 -11.52 4.79
N ASP A 308 2.68 -10.36 4.51
CA ASP A 308 3.61 -10.17 3.38
C ASP A 308 5.04 -10.58 3.77
N ALA A 309 5.34 -10.70 5.07
CA ALA A 309 6.59 -11.29 5.56
C ALA A 309 6.78 -12.78 5.15
N LEU A 310 5.74 -13.43 4.61
CA LEU A 310 5.79 -14.77 4.03
C LEU A 310 5.74 -14.78 2.49
N ALA A 311 5.66 -13.62 1.84
CA ALA A 311 5.66 -13.47 0.38
C ALA A 311 6.20 -12.08 0.00
N GLY A 312 7.48 -12.02 -0.40
CA GLY A 312 8.09 -10.83 -0.97
C GLY A 312 9.22 -10.27 -0.12
N GLU A 313 10.46 -10.57 -0.53
CA GLU A 313 11.64 -9.82 -0.12
C GLU A 313 11.60 -8.45 -0.80
N GLU A 314 11.11 -7.40 -0.13
CA GLU A 314 11.31 -6.03 -0.61
C GLU A 314 12.74 -5.59 -0.27
N THR A 315 13.53 -5.39 -1.32
CA THR A 315 14.90 -4.85 -1.30
C THR A 315 14.88 -3.38 -0.93
N ALA A 316 15.66 -2.99 0.08
CA ALA A 316 16.03 -1.61 0.31
C ALA A 316 17.26 -1.27 -0.57
N ASP A 317 17.03 -0.49 -1.64
CA ASP A 317 17.93 0.57 -2.13
C ASP A 317 17.26 1.44 -3.24
N THR A 318 15.93 1.59 -3.21
CA THR A 318 15.19 2.39 -4.18
C THR A 318 14.15 3.20 -3.40
N ARG A 319 14.01 4.52 -3.66
CA ARG A 319 12.92 5.31 -3.06
C ARG A 319 11.62 4.53 -3.24
N SER A 320 11.01 4.11 -2.14
CA SER A 320 9.85 3.22 -2.22
C SER A 320 8.73 3.92 -2.97
N ARG A 321 7.88 3.17 -3.66
CA ARG A 321 6.73 3.73 -4.37
C ARG A 321 5.84 4.60 -3.47
N GLU A 322 5.70 4.22 -2.20
CA GLU A 322 4.94 5.00 -1.20
C GLU A 322 5.66 6.31 -0.84
N GLN A 323 6.98 6.29 -0.69
CA GLN A 323 7.79 7.50 -0.46
C GLN A 323 7.68 8.49 -1.61
N LEU A 324 7.84 8.02 -2.85
CA LEU A 324 7.67 8.87 -4.03
C LEU A 324 6.27 9.50 -4.04
N PHE A 325 5.23 8.69 -3.81
CA PHE A 325 3.86 9.20 -3.77
C PHE A 325 3.64 10.22 -2.64
N TYR A 326 4.25 10.02 -1.47
CA TYR A 326 4.27 11.00 -0.38
C TYR A 326 4.94 12.31 -0.78
N GLU A 327 6.14 12.27 -1.35
CA GLU A 327 6.87 13.48 -1.78
C GLU A 327 6.08 14.27 -2.82
N LEU A 328 5.45 13.57 -3.78
CA LEU A 328 4.56 14.16 -4.79
C LEU A 328 3.36 14.88 -4.14
N LEU A 329 2.61 14.17 -3.29
CA LEU A 329 1.40 14.71 -2.66
C LEU A 329 1.72 15.85 -1.70
N LYS A 330 2.76 15.69 -0.88
CA LYS A 330 3.18 16.72 0.08
C LYS A 330 3.57 18.00 -0.63
N THR A 331 4.44 17.91 -1.63
CA THR A 331 4.88 19.08 -2.41
C THR A 331 3.67 19.75 -3.06
N ASP A 332 2.79 18.99 -3.70
CA ASP A 332 1.62 19.58 -4.35
C ASP A 332 0.67 20.27 -3.35
N LEU A 333 0.45 19.67 -2.16
CA LEU A 333 -0.39 20.24 -1.11
C LEU A 333 0.17 21.51 -0.46
N GLU A 334 1.50 21.60 -0.31
CA GLU A 334 2.22 22.76 0.23
C GLU A 334 2.19 23.96 -0.72
N HIS A 335 2.03 23.70 -2.03
CA HIS A 335 2.05 24.72 -3.07
C HIS A 335 0.66 24.94 -3.70
N HIS A 336 0.33 24.20 -4.77
CA HIS A 336 -0.73 24.60 -5.70
C HIS A 336 -1.86 23.57 -5.90
N GLY A 337 -1.72 22.34 -5.40
CA GLY A 337 -2.72 21.27 -5.52
C GLY A 337 -3.09 20.92 -6.97
N GLN A 338 -2.12 20.99 -7.89
CA GLN A 338 -2.31 20.86 -9.34
C GLN A 338 -2.61 19.41 -9.76
N LEU A 339 -2.11 18.42 -9.03
CA LEU A 339 -2.20 16.99 -9.34
C LEU A 339 -3.16 16.21 -8.45
N LEU A 340 -3.80 16.82 -7.44
CA LEU A 340 -4.68 16.10 -6.50
C LEU A 340 -5.78 15.29 -7.20
N GLU A 341 -6.32 15.81 -8.30
CA GLU A 341 -7.41 15.16 -9.07
C GLU A 341 -6.89 14.36 -10.27
N HIS A 342 -5.57 14.13 -10.32
CA HIS A 342 -4.96 13.32 -11.36
C HIS A 342 -5.41 11.85 -11.21
N PRO A 343 -5.76 11.14 -12.30
CA PRO A 343 -6.30 9.78 -12.24
C PRO A 343 -5.49 8.78 -11.41
N TYR A 344 -4.17 8.87 -11.46
CA TYR A 344 -3.30 8.06 -10.61
C TYR A 344 -3.40 8.43 -9.13
N VAL A 345 -3.40 9.73 -8.81
CA VAL A 345 -3.52 10.19 -7.42
C VAL A 345 -4.84 9.69 -6.85
N ILE A 346 -5.94 9.84 -7.59
CA ILE A 346 -7.25 9.31 -7.18
C ILE A 346 -7.23 7.79 -6.98
N ASP A 347 -6.61 7.01 -7.88
CA ASP A 347 -6.56 5.56 -7.74
C ASP A 347 -5.67 5.11 -6.56
N GLU A 348 -4.53 5.76 -6.33
CA GLU A 348 -3.69 5.50 -5.15
C GLU A 348 -4.42 5.89 -3.85
N LEU A 349 -5.09 7.03 -3.81
CA LEU A 349 -5.90 7.46 -2.65
C LEU A 349 -7.07 6.49 -2.40
N ARG A 350 -7.74 5.99 -3.43
CA ARG A 350 -8.78 4.95 -3.30
C ARG A 350 -8.22 3.64 -2.73
N ARG A 351 -7.05 3.20 -3.19
CA ARG A 351 -6.37 2.01 -2.62
C ARG A 351 -5.94 2.24 -1.18
N PHE A 352 -5.47 3.43 -0.87
CA PHE A 352 -5.13 3.83 0.49
C PHE A 352 -6.36 3.76 1.40
N VAL A 353 -7.48 4.42 1.04
CA VAL A 353 -8.74 4.37 1.81
C VAL A 353 -9.23 2.94 1.99
N GLN A 354 -9.25 2.15 0.92
CA GLN A 354 -9.63 0.74 0.99
C GLN A 354 -8.76 -0.05 2.00
N ARG A 355 -7.44 0.20 1.99
CA ARG A 355 -6.51 -0.41 2.95
C ARG A 355 -6.80 0.04 4.38
N GLN A 356 -6.99 1.34 4.61
CA GLN A 356 -7.28 1.88 5.94
C GLN A 356 -8.58 1.29 6.51
N TRP A 357 -9.65 1.20 5.73
CA TRP A 357 -10.90 0.56 6.18
C TRP A 357 -10.71 -0.91 6.51
N MET A 358 -9.97 -1.65 5.69
CA MET A 358 -9.64 -3.05 5.99
C MET A 358 -8.81 -3.17 7.28
N ASP A 359 -7.86 -2.27 7.50
CA ASP A 359 -7.01 -2.29 8.68
C ASP A 359 -7.80 -1.95 9.95
N ILE A 360 -8.76 -1.02 9.89
CA ILE A 360 -9.70 -0.73 10.98
C ILE A 360 -10.56 -1.97 11.24
N ALA A 361 -11.20 -2.51 10.20
CA ALA A 361 -12.13 -3.64 10.31
C ALA A 361 -11.48 -4.91 10.88
N THR A 362 -10.22 -5.16 10.55
CA THR A 362 -9.47 -6.35 11.01
C THR A 362 -8.57 -6.08 12.21
N GLY A 363 -8.68 -4.89 12.82
CA GLY A 363 -7.89 -4.47 13.98
C GLY A 363 -6.39 -4.28 13.70
N ARG A 364 -5.96 -4.27 12.43
CA ARG A 364 -4.57 -3.98 12.03
C ARG A 364 -4.19 -2.51 12.22
N ALA A 365 -5.18 -1.63 12.37
CA ALA A 365 -4.96 -0.24 12.77
C ALA A 365 -4.44 -0.09 14.21
N ILE A 366 -4.49 -1.16 15.02
CA ILE A 366 -3.83 -1.23 16.33
C ILE A 366 -2.40 -1.72 16.15
N VAL A 367 -1.46 -0.84 16.48
CA VAL A 367 -0.05 -1.02 16.17
C VAL A 367 0.77 -0.95 17.44
N PHE A 368 1.53 -2.01 17.70
CA PHE A 368 2.55 -2.06 18.76
C PHE A 368 3.91 -1.67 18.19
N GLN A 369 4.82 -1.25 19.06
CA GLN A 369 6.22 -1.09 18.71
C GLN A 369 6.84 -2.46 18.43
N SER A 370 7.90 -2.53 17.66
CA SER A 370 8.65 -3.77 17.46
C SER A 370 10.15 -3.53 17.44
N ALA A 371 10.94 -4.50 17.85
CA ALA A 371 12.40 -4.39 17.85
C ALA A 371 13.05 -5.75 17.61
N LEU A 372 14.31 -5.75 17.19
CA LEU A 372 15.07 -6.98 16.99
C LEU A 372 15.28 -7.68 18.34
N ALA A 373 14.89 -8.95 18.42
CA ALA A 373 15.08 -9.76 19.61
C ALA A 373 16.57 -10.03 19.83
N GLN A 374 17.06 -9.83 21.05
CA GLN A 374 18.44 -10.10 21.44
C GLN A 374 18.46 -10.85 22.79
N PRO A 375 19.32 -11.87 22.99
CA PRO A 375 19.33 -12.61 24.25
C PRO A 375 20.08 -11.84 25.33
N SER A 376 19.65 -11.97 26.58
CA SER A 376 20.44 -11.59 27.76
C SER A 376 20.18 -12.54 28.93
N LEU A 377 21.24 -13.15 29.47
CA LEU A 377 21.19 -13.97 30.68
C LEU A 377 21.26 -13.13 31.97
N ASP A 378 21.47 -11.82 31.85
CA ASP A 378 21.48 -10.92 33.00
C ASP A 378 20.06 -10.40 33.35
N LEU A 379 19.05 -10.76 32.55
CA LEU A 379 17.63 -10.51 32.81
C LEU A 379 16.97 -11.75 33.43
N LYS A 380 16.02 -11.55 34.34
CA LYS A 380 15.16 -12.66 34.82
C LYS A 380 14.10 -13.05 33.78
N GLU A 381 13.47 -14.20 33.99
CA GLU A 381 12.44 -14.70 33.07
C GLU A 381 11.23 -13.77 32.88
N ASN A 382 10.92 -12.94 33.87
CA ASN A 382 9.82 -11.96 33.84
C ASN A 382 10.28 -10.54 33.46
N GLU A 383 11.53 -10.37 33.02
CA GLU A 383 12.14 -9.08 32.69
C GLU A 383 12.49 -8.99 31.19
N VAL A 384 12.43 -7.78 30.65
CA VAL A 384 12.96 -7.39 29.33
C VAL A 384 13.78 -6.13 29.47
N CYS A 385 14.69 -5.84 28.55
CA CYS A 385 15.34 -4.53 28.46
C CYS A 385 15.04 -3.94 27.08
N VAL A 386 14.22 -2.90 27.06
CA VAL A 386 13.99 -2.04 25.91
C VAL A 386 14.53 -0.66 26.27
N PRO A 387 15.69 -0.25 25.72
CA PRO A 387 16.36 0.99 26.09
C PRO A 387 15.47 2.25 26.09
N ARG A 388 14.52 2.34 25.15
CA ARG A 388 13.65 3.52 25.02
C ARG A 388 12.41 3.52 25.90
N ILE A 389 12.08 2.40 26.54
CA ILE A 389 10.97 2.31 27.48
C ILE A 389 11.48 2.66 28.88
N PRO A 390 10.74 3.40 29.72
CA PRO A 390 11.17 3.67 31.09
C PRO A 390 11.39 2.40 31.93
N ASP A 391 12.35 2.44 32.86
CA ASP A 391 12.63 1.35 33.80
C ASP A 391 11.40 1.07 34.70
N GLY A 392 11.16 -0.20 35.01
CA GLY A 392 10.05 -0.65 35.87
C GLY A 392 8.67 -0.68 35.21
N VAL A 393 8.52 -0.23 33.96
CA VAL A 393 7.23 -0.25 33.26
C VAL A 393 6.89 -1.66 32.78
N GLU A 394 5.65 -2.07 32.98
CA GLU A 394 5.13 -3.34 32.44
C GLU A 394 4.78 -3.22 30.95
N LEU A 395 5.20 -4.21 30.17
CA LEU A 395 5.01 -4.29 28.73
C LEU A 395 4.18 -5.52 28.37
N ILE A 396 3.22 -5.37 27.46
CA ILE A 396 2.66 -6.49 26.70
C ILE A 396 3.68 -6.86 25.62
N VAL A 397 4.00 -8.14 25.46
CA VAL A 397 4.98 -8.64 24.48
C VAL A 397 4.40 -9.84 23.71
N THR A 398 4.58 -9.85 22.39
CA THR A 398 4.15 -10.95 21.52
C THR A 398 5.04 -11.08 20.27
N ARG A 399 4.89 -12.19 19.54
CA ARG A 399 5.52 -12.45 18.25
C ARG A 399 4.49 -12.96 17.25
N SER A 400 4.66 -12.58 15.98
CA SER A 400 3.85 -13.13 14.88
C SER A 400 4.60 -14.20 14.09
N PRO A 401 3.91 -15.21 13.53
CA PRO A 401 2.48 -15.49 13.71
C PRO A 401 2.16 -15.97 15.14
N LEU A 402 1.00 -15.57 15.67
CA LEU A 402 0.55 -16.02 16.99
C LEU A 402 -0.08 -17.41 16.88
N VAL A 403 0.43 -18.40 17.61
CA VAL A 403 -0.16 -19.74 17.62
C VAL A 403 -1.51 -19.74 18.35
N ASN A 404 -1.53 -19.24 19.59
CA ASN A 404 -2.73 -19.05 20.41
C ASN A 404 -2.43 -18.00 21.50
N SER A 405 -3.38 -17.73 22.41
CA SER A 405 -3.24 -16.69 23.45
C SER A 405 -2.04 -16.88 24.39
N ASN A 406 -1.44 -18.07 24.48
CA ASN A 406 -0.24 -18.31 25.31
C ASN A 406 0.97 -17.49 24.85
N GLY A 407 0.97 -17.03 23.59
CA GLY A 407 2.04 -16.26 22.94
C GLY A 407 1.95 -14.74 23.10
N VAL A 408 1.06 -14.26 23.97
CA VAL A 408 1.00 -12.86 24.40
C VAL A 408 1.21 -12.85 25.91
N ILE A 409 2.27 -12.18 26.34
CA ILE A 409 2.70 -12.17 27.76
C ILE A 409 2.92 -10.76 28.25
N THR A 410 3.08 -10.62 29.57
CA THR A 410 3.46 -9.35 30.21
C THR A 410 4.84 -9.52 30.86
N LEU A 411 5.72 -8.54 30.66
CA LEU A 411 7.09 -8.52 31.18
C LEU A 411 7.42 -7.15 31.74
N THR A 412 8.28 -7.07 32.75
CA THR A 412 8.71 -5.79 33.33
C THR A 412 9.97 -5.30 32.64
N ASN A 413 9.95 -4.05 32.17
CA ASN A 413 11.14 -3.44 31.59
C ASN A 413 12.19 -3.17 32.67
N ARG A 414 13.42 -3.61 32.43
CA ARG A 414 14.57 -3.51 33.33
C ARG A 414 15.77 -2.99 32.56
N HIS A 415 16.25 -1.81 32.91
CA HIS A 415 17.44 -1.22 32.28
C HIS A 415 18.72 -1.92 32.73
N LEU A 416 19.53 -2.35 31.75
CA LEU A 416 20.88 -2.86 31.97
C LEU A 416 21.89 -1.93 31.28
N PRO A 417 22.80 -1.25 32.02
CA PRO A 417 23.62 -0.16 31.46
C PRO A 417 24.37 -0.49 30.17
N HIS A 418 24.85 -1.74 30.02
CA HIS A 418 25.60 -2.17 28.85
C HIS A 418 24.71 -2.48 27.63
N LEU A 419 23.39 -2.64 27.81
CA LEU A 419 22.40 -2.84 26.75
C LEU A 419 21.70 -1.52 26.36
N MET A 420 21.66 -0.55 27.27
CA MET A 420 21.05 0.77 27.03
C MET A 420 21.68 1.54 25.87
N LYS A 421 22.92 1.19 25.49
CA LYS A 421 23.62 1.76 24.35
C LYS A 421 23.29 1.08 23.02
N LEU A 422 22.45 0.04 22.99
CA LEU A 422 22.12 -0.69 21.78
C LEU A 422 20.76 -0.23 21.27
N GLU A 423 20.75 0.39 20.10
CA GLU A 423 19.53 0.93 19.50
C GLU A 423 18.77 -0.13 18.70
N GLY A 424 17.45 0.02 18.61
CA GLY A 424 16.60 -0.82 17.76
C GLY A 424 16.39 -2.27 18.25
N SER A 425 16.76 -2.60 19.49
CA SER A 425 16.64 -3.94 20.06
C SER A 425 15.74 -4.03 21.29
N ILE A 426 15.20 -5.23 21.48
CA ILE A 426 14.54 -5.70 22.69
C ILE A 426 15.33 -6.90 23.22
N HIS A 427 15.87 -6.75 24.43
CA HIS A 427 16.60 -7.82 25.08
C HIS A 427 15.68 -8.62 26.00
N ILE A 428 15.81 -9.94 25.96
CA ILE A 428 14.92 -10.86 26.68
C ILE A 428 15.71 -12.08 27.14
N HIS A 429 15.27 -12.68 28.25
CA HIS A 429 15.80 -13.96 28.68
C HIS A 429 15.53 -15.04 27.61
N PRO A 430 16.55 -15.82 27.17
CA PRO A 430 16.40 -16.76 26.06
C PRO A 430 15.35 -17.85 26.30
N GLU A 431 15.19 -18.30 27.55
CA GLU A 431 14.16 -19.31 27.87
C GLU A 431 12.74 -18.73 27.78
N THR A 432 12.55 -17.46 28.18
CA THR A 432 11.25 -16.77 28.04
C THR A 432 10.88 -16.61 26.57
N ALA A 433 11.84 -16.19 25.75
CA ALA A 433 11.66 -16.04 24.31
C ALA A 433 11.27 -17.37 23.65
N ALA A 434 11.99 -18.45 23.95
CA ALA A 434 11.74 -19.77 23.37
C ALA A 434 10.42 -20.39 23.86
N LYS A 435 10.15 -20.35 25.18
CA LYS A 435 9.00 -21.03 25.80
C LYS A 435 7.69 -20.32 25.51
N HIS A 436 7.65 -18.99 25.60
CA HIS A 436 6.41 -18.23 25.52
C HIS A 436 6.17 -17.59 24.16
N LEU A 437 7.23 -17.20 23.44
CA LEU A 437 7.11 -16.48 22.16
C LEU A 437 7.55 -17.33 20.95
N GLN A 438 8.04 -18.55 21.21
CA GLN A 438 8.65 -19.45 20.23
C GLN A 438 9.79 -18.82 19.43
N ALA A 439 10.39 -17.76 19.97
CA ALA A 439 11.36 -16.90 19.29
C ALA A 439 12.78 -17.43 19.43
N ASP A 440 13.59 -17.20 18.38
CA ASP A 440 15.04 -17.34 18.39
C ASP A 440 15.72 -15.97 18.12
N PHE A 441 17.04 -15.96 17.95
CA PHE A 441 17.80 -14.71 17.76
C PHE A 441 18.47 -14.65 16.38
N ASP A 442 17.93 -15.36 15.39
CA ASP A 442 18.45 -15.38 14.03
C ASP A 442 17.95 -14.21 13.15
N GLY A 443 17.02 -13.42 13.70
CA GLY A 443 16.41 -12.24 13.08
C GLY A 443 14.99 -11.93 13.54
N ASP A 444 14.44 -12.68 14.51
CA ASP A 444 13.10 -12.45 15.03
C ASP A 444 12.93 -11.05 15.61
N ARG A 445 11.74 -10.48 15.43
CA ARG A 445 11.33 -9.23 16.07
C ARG A 445 10.18 -9.52 17.03
N LEU A 446 10.18 -8.85 18.16
CA LEU A 446 9.09 -8.91 19.14
C LEU A 446 8.28 -7.63 19.05
N ALA A 447 6.95 -7.76 19.06
CA ALA A 447 6.03 -6.65 19.21
C ALA A 447 5.78 -6.38 20.69
N PHE A 448 5.81 -5.12 21.10
CA PHE A 448 5.59 -4.72 22.48
C PHE A 448 4.93 -3.35 22.59
N GLU A 449 4.21 -3.14 23.69
CA GLU A 449 3.66 -1.84 24.06
C GLU A 449 3.41 -1.78 25.57
N ARG A 450 3.36 -0.58 26.14
CA ARG A 450 3.11 -0.40 27.57
C ARG A 450 1.75 -0.94 27.97
N ALA A 451 1.72 -1.72 29.04
CA ALA A 451 0.52 -2.35 29.57
C ALA A 451 -0.53 -1.33 30.03
N ASP A 452 -0.10 -0.18 30.55
CA ASP A 452 -0.99 0.86 31.05
C ASP A 452 -1.76 1.62 29.96
N LYS A 453 -1.34 1.53 28.69
CA LYS A 453 -2.13 2.01 27.54
C LYS A 453 -3.33 1.11 27.22
N TYR A 454 -3.28 -0.14 27.65
CA TYR A 454 -4.31 -1.15 27.37
C TYR A 454 -4.63 -1.94 28.65
N PRO A 455 -5.23 -1.29 29.67
CA PRO A 455 -5.41 -1.90 30.98
C PRO A 455 -6.35 -3.11 30.96
N ALA A 456 -7.45 -3.07 30.20
CA ALA A 456 -8.39 -4.19 30.11
C ALA A 456 -7.80 -5.36 29.31
N LEU A 457 -7.11 -5.06 28.20
CA LEU A 457 -6.39 -6.07 27.43
C LEU A 457 -5.29 -6.72 28.27
N THR A 458 -4.53 -5.94 29.04
CA THR A 458 -3.48 -6.46 29.94
C THR A 458 -4.09 -7.40 30.98
N ALA A 459 -5.20 -7.00 31.60
CA ALA A 459 -5.89 -7.83 32.59
C ALA A 459 -6.37 -9.16 31.97
N GLU A 460 -6.98 -9.10 30.79
CA GLU A 460 -7.46 -10.28 30.07
C GLU A 460 -6.32 -11.19 29.59
N ILE A 461 -5.18 -10.61 29.17
CA ILE A 461 -3.96 -11.39 28.87
C ILE A 461 -3.53 -12.16 30.13
N LYS A 462 -3.42 -11.51 31.29
CA LYS A 462 -3.05 -12.18 32.54
C LYS A 462 -4.06 -13.26 32.93
N GLU A 463 -5.36 -13.00 32.78
CA GLU A 463 -6.44 -13.98 32.99
C GLU A 463 -6.27 -15.20 32.06
N SER A 464 -5.96 -14.98 30.78
CA SER A 464 -5.77 -16.05 29.79
C SER A 464 -4.54 -16.93 30.04
N LEU A 465 -3.56 -16.42 30.81
CA LEU A 465 -2.33 -17.11 31.15
C LEU A 465 -2.41 -17.90 32.46
N LEU A 466 -3.51 -17.76 33.22
CA LEU A 466 -3.77 -18.58 34.41
C LEU A 466 -3.83 -20.07 34.03
N PRO A 467 -3.31 -20.98 34.87
CA PRO A 467 -3.22 -22.41 34.55
C PRO A 467 -4.54 -23.05 34.06
N GLU A 468 -5.68 -22.62 34.61
CA GLU A 468 -7.02 -23.08 34.27
C GLU A 468 -7.56 -22.56 32.93
N ASN A 469 -7.04 -21.44 32.43
CA ASN A 469 -7.50 -20.78 31.20
C ASN A 469 -6.56 -20.97 30.02
N ARG A 470 -5.29 -21.29 30.30
CA ARG A 470 -4.21 -21.40 29.32
C ARG A 470 -4.39 -22.63 28.43
N TYR A 471 -4.10 -22.48 27.14
CA TYR A 471 -4.04 -23.63 26.24
C TYR A 471 -2.89 -24.59 26.62
N PRO A 472 -2.97 -25.88 26.26
CA PRO A 472 -1.82 -26.77 26.39
C PRO A 472 -0.57 -26.20 25.71
N ASP A 473 0.59 -26.37 26.35
CA ASP A 473 1.85 -25.92 25.78
C ASP A 473 2.16 -26.67 24.48
N VAL A 474 2.65 -25.93 23.50
CA VAL A 474 3.03 -26.48 22.19
C VAL A 474 4.30 -27.31 22.35
N ILE A 475 4.23 -28.59 22.00
CA ILE A 475 5.36 -29.50 22.11
C ILE A 475 6.08 -29.55 20.76
N LYS A 476 7.30 -29.00 20.73
CA LYS A 476 8.14 -29.07 19.53
C LYS A 476 8.59 -30.51 19.26
N ARG A 477 8.09 -31.12 18.19
CA ARG A 477 8.47 -32.48 17.79
C ARG A 477 9.94 -32.52 17.37
N ALA A 478 10.62 -33.62 17.66
CA ALA A 478 11.99 -33.84 17.20
C ALA A 478 12.04 -33.81 15.66
N LYS A 479 13.04 -33.12 15.10
CA LYS A 479 13.20 -32.99 13.65
C LYS A 479 13.55 -34.34 13.05
N VAL A 480 12.83 -34.73 11.99
CA VAL A 480 13.09 -35.95 11.22
C VAL A 480 13.85 -35.56 9.96
N LEU A 481 14.96 -36.25 9.68
CA LEU A 481 15.73 -36.02 8.46
C LEU A 481 14.93 -36.44 7.24
N TYR A 482 15.00 -35.63 6.20
CA TYR A 482 14.51 -35.99 4.89
C TYR A 482 15.31 -37.17 4.29
N GLN A 483 14.61 -38.02 3.54
CA GLN A 483 15.19 -39.18 2.85
C GLN A 483 14.98 -39.05 1.33
N GLY A 484 15.86 -39.65 0.54
CA GLY A 484 15.76 -39.67 -0.93
C GLY A 484 16.68 -38.68 -1.65
N SER A 485 16.42 -38.47 -2.95
CA SER A 485 17.17 -37.51 -3.77
C SER A 485 16.82 -36.07 -3.39
N PHE A 486 17.67 -35.11 -3.75
CA PHE A 486 17.42 -33.70 -3.43
C PHE A 486 16.11 -33.18 -4.04
N GLU A 487 15.74 -33.65 -5.23
CA GLU A 487 14.48 -33.33 -5.90
C GLU A 487 13.28 -33.87 -5.11
N SER A 488 13.35 -35.11 -4.60
CA SER A 488 12.31 -35.70 -3.74
C SER A 488 12.12 -34.91 -2.45
N ILE A 489 13.22 -34.51 -1.82
CA ILE A 489 13.21 -33.69 -0.62
C ILE A 489 12.58 -32.32 -0.91
N THR A 490 12.97 -31.71 -2.02
CA THR A 490 12.47 -30.40 -2.45
C THR A 490 10.97 -30.43 -2.69
N VAL A 491 10.45 -31.40 -3.45
CA VAL A 491 9.01 -31.56 -3.68
C VAL A 491 8.25 -31.70 -2.36
N SER A 492 8.77 -32.49 -1.42
CA SER A 492 8.15 -32.63 -0.11
C SER A 492 8.16 -31.31 0.68
N ALA A 493 9.24 -30.54 0.62
CA ALA A 493 9.43 -29.28 1.36
C ALA A 493 8.60 -28.09 0.82
N VAL A 494 7.97 -28.24 -0.35
CA VAL A 494 7.13 -27.20 -0.98
C VAL A 494 5.75 -27.06 -0.29
N GLU A 495 5.23 -28.13 0.30
CA GLU A 495 3.93 -28.11 1.00
C GLU A 495 3.96 -27.14 2.20
N ASN A 496 3.01 -26.20 2.26
CA ASN A 496 2.88 -25.24 3.36
C ASN A 496 1.40 -25.08 3.77
N ASP A 497 1.08 -25.54 4.98
CA ASP A 497 -0.27 -25.44 5.58
C ASP A 497 -0.38 -24.38 6.69
N ILE A 498 0.68 -23.59 6.95
CA ILE A 498 0.73 -22.60 8.05
C ILE A 498 -0.50 -21.68 8.02
N GLY A 499 -0.76 -21.02 6.88
CA GLY A 499 -1.89 -20.09 6.73
C GLY A 499 -3.25 -20.78 6.84
N LYS A 500 -3.38 -22.03 6.37
CA LYS A 500 -4.63 -22.80 6.46
C LYS A 500 -4.93 -23.16 7.92
N ILE A 501 -3.92 -23.61 8.67
CA ILE A 501 -4.06 -23.99 10.08
C ILE A 501 -4.31 -22.74 10.94
N ALA A 502 -3.58 -21.65 10.72
CA ALA A 502 -3.79 -20.39 11.44
C ALA A 502 -5.20 -19.81 11.23
N ASN A 503 -5.73 -19.87 10.01
CA ASN A 503 -7.12 -19.48 9.72
C ASN A 503 -8.14 -20.36 10.46
N ARG A 504 -7.87 -21.66 10.59
CA ARG A 504 -8.74 -22.57 11.34
C ARG A 504 -8.68 -22.33 12.84
N ILE A 505 -7.52 -21.98 13.39
CA ILE A 505 -7.38 -21.56 14.78
C ILE A 505 -8.22 -20.30 15.03
N MET A 506 -8.09 -19.27 14.19
CA MET A 506 -8.92 -18.06 14.31
C MET A 506 -10.42 -18.36 14.22
N MET A 507 -10.83 -19.27 13.34
CA MET A 507 -12.22 -19.73 13.24
C MET A 507 -12.69 -20.36 14.55
N ALA A 508 -11.93 -21.31 15.11
CA ALA A 508 -12.26 -21.98 16.36
C ALA A 508 -12.34 -20.99 17.54
N VAL A 509 -11.40 -20.04 17.64
CA VAL A 509 -11.43 -18.99 18.67
C VAL A 509 -12.64 -18.07 18.48
N THR A 510 -12.98 -17.69 17.25
CA THR A 510 -14.17 -16.88 16.97
C THR A 510 -15.44 -17.58 17.44
N LEU A 511 -15.61 -18.86 17.09
CA LEU A 511 -16.78 -19.65 17.47
C LEU A 511 -16.84 -19.93 18.99
N ARG A 512 -15.68 -20.01 19.67
CA ARG A 512 -15.63 -20.06 21.14
C ARG A 512 -16.19 -18.78 21.77
N TRP A 513 -15.89 -17.61 21.21
CA TRP A 513 -16.41 -16.34 21.73
C TRP A 513 -17.84 -16.04 21.29
N GLU A 514 -18.27 -16.61 20.15
CA GLU A 514 -19.64 -16.50 19.66
C GLU A 514 -20.64 -16.97 20.73
N THR A 515 -20.39 -18.11 21.37
CA THR A 515 -21.30 -18.67 22.38
C THR A 515 -21.51 -17.74 23.60
N LEU A 516 -20.56 -16.84 23.87
CA LEU A 516 -20.64 -15.87 24.97
C LEU A 516 -21.16 -14.50 24.52
N SER A 517 -20.91 -14.15 23.26
CA SER A 517 -21.22 -12.83 22.71
C SER A 517 -22.57 -12.76 22.01
N LEU A 518 -23.21 -13.91 21.78
CA LEU A 518 -24.49 -14.02 21.12
C LEU A 518 -25.61 -13.40 21.98
N PRO A 519 -26.51 -12.57 21.40
CA PRO A 519 -27.69 -12.07 22.10
C PRO A 519 -28.58 -13.20 22.63
N GLU A 520 -29.16 -13.01 23.82
CA GLU A 520 -29.96 -14.04 24.52
C GLU A 520 -31.10 -14.58 23.65
N GLU A 521 -31.76 -13.72 22.88
CA GLU A 521 -32.86 -14.09 21.98
C GLU A 521 -32.43 -14.97 20.80
N LYS A 522 -31.14 -14.99 20.44
CA LYS A 522 -30.60 -15.81 19.34
C LYS A 522 -30.05 -17.16 19.82
N LYS A 523 -29.74 -17.31 21.11
CA LYS A 523 -29.16 -18.54 21.68
C LYS A 523 -29.97 -19.81 21.40
N PRO A 524 -31.32 -19.83 21.54
CA PRO A 524 -32.10 -21.04 21.29
C PRO A 524 -31.99 -21.53 19.84
N GLY A 525 -32.11 -20.62 18.86
CA GLY A 525 -31.97 -20.95 17.44
C GLY A 525 -30.56 -21.44 17.10
N TYR A 526 -29.55 -20.78 17.63
CA TYR A 526 -28.16 -21.18 17.43
C TYR A 526 -27.86 -22.59 17.96
N VAL A 527 -28.30 -22.91 19.18
CA VAL A 527 -28.11 -24.25 19.75
C VAL A 527 -28.84 -25.32 18.93
N LYS A 528 -30.06 -25.01 18.45
CA LYS A 528 -30.83 -25.90 17.59
C LYS A 528 -30.10 -26.22 16.28
N ASP A 529 -29.56 -25.19 15.61
CA ASP A 529 -28.83 -25.35 14.35
C ASP A 529 -27.56 -26.21 14.55
N VAL A 530 -26.81 -25.98 15.64
CA VAL A 530 -25.62 -26.77 15.97
C VAL A 530 -25.97 -28.22 16.35
N ALA A 531 -27.07 -28.43 17.08
CA ALA A 531 -27.55 -29.77 17.40
C ALA A 531 -27.93 -30.56 16.14
N GLU A 532 -28.58 -29.92 15.17
CA GLU A 532 -28.88 -30.53 13.86
C GLU A 532 -27.60 -30.85 13.07
N TYR A 533 -26.65 -29.91 13.05
CA TYR A 533 -25.34 -30.14 12.44
C TYR A 533 -24.64 -31.37 13.03
N TYR A 534 -24.60 -31.49 14.37
CA TYR A 534 -23.97 -32.62 15.04
C TYR A 534 -24.72 -33.94 14.89
N ARG A 535 -26.06 -33.93 14.78
CA ARG A 535 -26.82 -35.12 14.36
C ARG A 535 -26.38 -35.61 12.98
N GLY A 536 -26.21 -34.70 12.01
CA GLY A 536 -25.68 -35.02 10.69
C GLY A 536 -24.24 -35.54 10.73
N LEU A 537 -23.40 -34.97 11.59
CA LEU A 537 -22.01 -35.39 11.74
C LEU A 537 -21.87 -36.78 12.37
N LEU A 538 -22.69 -37.10 13.38
CA LEU A 538 -22.75 -38.44 14.00
C LEU A 538 -23.23 -39.49 12.99
N ALA A 539 -24.26 -39.19 12.21
CA ALA A 539 -24.73 -40.07 11.14
C ALA A 539 -23.62 -40.36 10.11
N ARG A 540 -22.84 -39.34 9.73
CA ARG A 540 -21.67 -39.51 8.85
C ARG A 540 -20.56 -40.34 9.49
N SER A 541 -20.33 -40.21 10.79
CA SER A 541 -19.31 -40.98 11.51
C SER A 541 -19.68 -42.44 11.74
N ALA A 542 -20.98 -42.77 11.71
CA ALA A 542 -21.48 -44.14 11.87
C ALA A 542 -21.58 -44.90 10.53
N ASP A 543 -21.48 -44.18 9.41
CA ASP A 543 -21.59 -44.73 8.05
C ASP A 543 -20.25 -45.37 7.63
N PRO A 544 -20.17 -46.71 7.46
CA PRO A 544 -18.94 -47.40 7.10
C PRO A 544 -18.47 -47.08 5.66
N GLU A 545 -19.33 -46.49 4.81
CA GLU A 545 -18.93 -46.04 3.47
C GLU A 545 -18.26 -44.67 3.48
N LYS A 546 -18.24 -43.96 4.62
CA LYS A 546 -17.59 -42.65 4.76
C LYS A 546 -16.30 -42.73 5.54
N GLU A 547 -15.23 -42.21 4.95
CA GLU A 547 -13.89 -42.13 5.56
C GLU A 547 -13.80 -40.96 6.58
N PHE A 548 -14.63 -41.01 7.63
CA PHE A 548 -14.65 -40.01 8.70
C PHE A 548 -15.05 -40.63 10.04
N SER A 549 -14.25 -40.42 11.09
CA SER A 549 -14.59 -40.85 12.45
C SER A 549 -14.35 -39.73 13.45
N ILE A 550 -15.32 -39.52 14.35
CA ILE A 550 -15.21 -38.56 15.45
C ILE A 550 -14.32 -39.16 16.56
N PRO A 551 -13.20 -38.52 16.93
CA PRO A 551 -12.37 -38.99 18.04
C PRO A 551 -13.11 -38.96 19.38
N ASP A 552 -12.83 -39.94 20.25
CA ASP A 552 -13.50 -40.13 21.53
C ASP A 552 -13.49 -38.88 22.42
N ARG A 553 -12.39 -38.11 22.39
CA ARG A 553 -12.24 -36.85 23.12
C ARG A 553 -13.27 -35.78 22.75
N TYR A 554 -13.95 -35.87 21.61
CA TYR A 554 -14.99 -34.94 21.18
C TYR A 554 -16.39 -35.58 21.23
N ARG A 555 -16.46 -36.92 21.14
CA ARG A 555 -17.68 -37.69 20.94
C ARG A 555 -18.75 -37.42 21.99
N ALA A 556 -18.41 -37.50 23.27
CA ALA A 556 -19.38 -37.36 24.36
C ALA A 556 -20.10 -36.00 24.37
N ASP A 557 -19.38 -34.92 24.08
CA ASP A 557 -19.96 -33.58 24.04
C ASP A 557 -20.80 -33.35 22.77
N ILE A 558 -20.35 -33.90 21.64
CA ILE A 558 -21.11 -33.86 20.38
C ILE A 558 -22.43 -34.64 20.52
N GLU A 559 -22.40 -35.84 21.11
CA GLU A 559 -23.58 -36.65 21.37
C GLU A 559 -24.55 -35.95 22.33
N ALA A 560 -24.04 -35.31 23.38
CA ALA A 560 -24.87 -34.56 24.32
C ALA A 560 -25.59 -33.37 23.65
N ILE A 561 -24.91 -32.63 22.77
CA ILE A 561 -25.52 -31.51 22.03
C ILE A 561 -26.51 -32.02 20.98
N ALA A 562 -26.14 -33.08 20.25
CA ALA A 562 -27.00 -33.68 19.22
C ALA A 562 -28.29 -34.29 19.80
N GLY A 563 -28.24 -34.77 21.05
CA GLY A 563 -29.34 -35.38 21.78
C GLY A 563 -30.27 -34.40 22.50
N LEU A 564 -30.10 -33.08 22.33
CA LEU A 564 -31.00 -32.09 22.90
C LEU A 564 -32.43 -32.22 22.33
N PRO A 565 -33.47 -31.96 23.13
CA PRO A 565 -34.86 -31.94 22.66
C PRO A 565 -35.10 -30.79 21.67
N GLU A 566 -36.22 -30.84 20.92
CA GLU A 566 -36.55 -29.78 19.94
C GLU A 566 -36.73 -28.39 20.58
N GLU A 567 -37.18 -28.35 21.84
CA GLU A 567 -37.33 -27.14 22.65
C GLU A 567 -36.51 -27.29 23.95
N PRO A 568 -35.20 -27.00 23.92
CA PRO A 568 -34.35 -27.10 25.10
C PRO A 568 -34.67 -26.00 26.12
N SER A 569 -34.59 -26.35 27.40
CA SER A 569 -34.70 -25.39 28.50
C SER A 569 -33.52 -24.39 28.52
N PRO A 570 -33.66 -23.22 29.17
CA PRO A 570 -32.56 -22.26 29.28
C PRO A 570 -31.27 -22.84 29.88
N GLN A 571 -31.39 -23.78 30.82
CA GLN A 571 -30.23 -24.45 31.43
C GLN A 571 -29.54 -25.42 30.45
N GLU A 572 -30.32 -26.14 29.64
CA GLU A 572 -29.78 -27.02 28.59
C GLU A 572 -29.08 -26.21 27.50
N ILE A 573 -29.64 -25.07 27.12
CA ILE A 573 -29.02 -24.12 26.17
C ILE A 573 -27.65 -23.68 26.69
N GLU A 574 -27.56 -23.18 27.93
CA GLU A 574 -26.27 -22.73 28.48
C GLU A 574 -25.27 -23.88 28.63
N THR A 575 -25.74 -25.07 29.03
CA THR A 575 -24.89 -26.27 29.11
C THR A 575 -24.35 -26.66 27.72
N ALA A 576 -25.18 -26.57 26.68
CA ALA A 576 -24.77 -26.83 25.31
C ALA A 576 -23.73 -25.81 24.83
N LEU A 577 -23.94 -24.51 25.10
CA LEU A 577 -23.00 -23.44 24.77
C LEU A 577 -21.65 -23.64 25.49
N GLN A 578 -21.64 -24.05 26.75
CA GLN A 578 -20.40 -24.41 27.46
C GLN A 578 -19.68 -25.58 26.78
N ARG A 579 -20.39 -26.66 26.44
CA ARG A 579 -19.78 -27.80 25.72
C ARG A 579 -19.22 -27.41 24.36
N MET A 580 -19.91 -26.54 23.61
CA MET A 580 -19.40 -25.98 22.36
C MET A 580 -18.09 -25.22 22.58
N ARG A 581 -17.97 -24.41 23.65
CA ARG A 581 -16.71 -23.74 24.02
C ARG A 581 -15.59 -24.73 24.29
N ASP A 582 -15.87 -25.79 25.02
CA ASP A 582 -14.88 -26.80 25.39
C ASP A 582 -14.40 -27.60 24.17
N ILE A 583 -15.29 -27.88 23.21
CA ILE A 583 -14.93 -28.45 21.92
C ILE A 583 -13.98 -27.51 21.16
N GLN A 584 -14.33 -26.22 21.01
CA GLN A 584 -13.50 -25.26 20.30
C GLN A 584 -12.14 -25.02 20.98
N PHE A 585 -12.11 -25.00 22.32
CA PHE A 585 -10.86 -24.91 23.08
C PHE A 585 -9.92 -26.09 22.79
N ARG A 586 -10.46 -27.32 22.75
CA ARG A 586 -9.73 -28.53 22.37
C ARG A 586 -9.22 -28.50 20.93
N ILE A 587 -10.03 -28.00 19.99
CA ILE A 587 -9.62 -27.83 18.58
C ILE A 587 -8.40 -26.90 18.47
N VAL A 588 -8.41 -25.76 19.17
CA VAL A 588 -7.26 -24.84 19.18
C VAL A 588 -6.01 -25.52 19.71
N GLY A 589 -6.11 -26.32 20.78
CA GLY A 589 -4.98 -27.09 21.31
C GLY A 589 -4.38 -28.08 20.30
N ASP A 590 -5.22 -28.82 19.57
CA ASP A 590 -4.76 -29.78 18.55
C ASP A 590 -4.08 -29.07 17.38
N LEU A 591 -4.75 -28.04 16.85
CA LEU A 591 -4.24 -27.27 15.73
C LEU A 591 -2.96 -26.49 16.06
N SER A 592 -2.76 -26.10 17.33
CA SER A 592 -1.55 -25.40 17.77
C SER A 592 -0.28 -26.24 17.58
N ASN A 593 -0.34 -27.54 17.87
CA ASN A 593 0.79 -28.45 17.64
C ASN A 593 1.01 -28.70 16.14
N GLU A 594 -0.05 -28.87 15.36
CA GLU A 594 0.06 -29.07 13.92
C GLU A 594 0.58 -27.82 13.20
N LEU A 595 0.25 -26.61 13.70
CA LEU A 595 0.83 -25.36 13.20
C LEU A 595 2.35 -25.33 13.42
N GLN A 596 2.83 -25.76 14.60
CA GLN A 596 4.26 -25.84 14.88
C GLN A 596 4.96 -26.84 13.95
N VAL A 597 4.34 -27.98 13.66
CA VAL A 597 4.86 -28.96 12.69
C VAL A 597 4.94 -28.35 11.28
N ALA A 598 3.93 -27.58 10.87
CA ALA A 598 3.95 -26.88 9.59
C ALA A 598 5.08 -25.84 9.50
N VAL A 599 5.31 -25.06 10.58
CA VAL A 599 6.40 -24.08 10.68
C VAL A 599 7.78 -24.73 10.58
N ASP A 600 7.95 -25.91 11.19
CA ASP A 600 9.20 -26.68 11.12
C ASP A 600 9.34 -27.49 9.82
N GLY A 601 8.31 -27.54 8.97
CA GLY A 601 8.25 -28.32 7.72
C GLY A 601 9.47 -28.14 6.82
N PRO A 602 9.97 -26.92 6.54
CA PRO A 602 11.19 -26.74 5.73
C PRO A 602 12.44 -27.40 6.34
N LYS A 603 12.46 -27.63 7.65
CA LYS A 603 13.61 -28.16 8.42
C LYS A 603 13.41 -29.61 8.89
N SER A 604 12.25 -30.22 8.59
CA SER A 604 11.86 -31.55 9.08
C SER A 604 10.97 -32.27 8.06
N ALA A 605 11.14 -33.58 7.92
CA ALA A 605 10.27 -34.40 7.07
C ALA A 605 8.85 -34.60 7.66
N LEU A 606 8.63 -34.22 8.92
CA LEU A 606 7.30 -34.28 9.54
C LEU A 606 6.32 -33.33 8.85
N ARG A 607 5.07 -33.77 8.69
CA ARG A 607 3.98 -32.97 8.13
C ARG A 607 2.80 -32.91 9.10
N PRO A 608 1.98 -31.86 9.01
CA PRO A 608 0.73 -31.80 9.76
C PRO A 608 -0.13 -33.04 9.51
N ASP A 609 -0.74 -33.56 10.57
CA ASP A 609 -1.61 -34.73 10.50
C ASP A 609 -2.92 -34.36 9.77
N LYS A 610 -3.07 -34.86 8.54
CA LYS A 610 -4.25 -34.59 7.70
C LYS A 610 -5.56 -35.09 8.33
N THR A 611 -5.52 -36.14 9.15
CA THR A 611 -6.70 -36.65 9.86
C THR A 611 -7.12 -35.67 10.94
N ILE A 612 -6.19 -35.18 11.77
CA ILE A 612 -6.47 -34.15 12.79
C ILE A 612 -7.03 -32.89 12.12
N LEU A 613 -6.39 -32.44 11.04
CA LEU A 613 -6.85 -31.28 10.28
C LEU A 613 -8.26 -31.48 9.74
N SER A 614 -8.56 -32.63 9.14
CA SER A 614 -9.90 -32.94 8.59
C SER A 614 -10.95 -32.96 9.70
N VAL A 615 -10.68 -33.67 10.79
CA VAL A 615 -11.59 -33.79 11.94
C VAL A 615 -11.89 -32.43 12.57
N CYS A 616 -10.86 -31.62 12.85
CA CYS A 616 -11.05 -30.30 13.45
C CYS A 616 -11.86 -29.37 12.54
N LYS A 617 -11.70 -29.48 11.22
CA LYS A 617 -12.47 -28.70 10.25
C LYS A 617 -13.95 -29.06 10.29
N GLU A 618 -14.28 -30.34 10.31
CA GLU A 618 -15.67 -30.80 10.32
C GLU A 618 -16.32 -30.54 11.69
N ILE A 619 -15.67 -30.87 12.81
CA ILE A 619 -16.25 -30.64 14.15
C ILE A 619 -16.45 -29.15 14.45
N GLY A 620 -15.49 -28.31 14.06
CA GLY A 620 -15.53 -26.87 14.29
C GLY A 620 -16.27 -26.08 13.22
N GLY A 621 -16.84 -26.72 12.19
CA GLY A 621 -17.36 -26.09 10.98
C GLY A 621 -18.88 -25.86 10.96
N TYR A 622 -19.54 -25.84 12.13
CA TYR A 622 -21.01 -25.77 12.22
C TYR A 622 -21.59 -24.40 11.81
N VAL A 623 -20.82 -23.31 11.92
CA VAL A 623 -21.22 -21.95 11.54
C VAL A 623 -20.08 -21.31 10.72
N PRO A 624 -20.39 -20.68 9.57
CA PRO A 624 -19.36 -20.02 8.76
C PRO A 624 -18.90 -18.70 9.39
N VAL A 625 -17.59 -18.48 9.39
CA VAL A 625 -16.97 -17.19 9.76
C VAL A 625 -16.59 -16.43 8.48
N LEU A 626 -17.56 -15.68 7.93
CA LEU A 626 -17.49 -15.11 6.57
C LEU A 626 -16.33 -14.14 6.36
N TRP A 627 -16.00 -13.34 7.37
CA TRP A 627 -14.98 -12.31 7.28
C TRP A 627 -13.55 -12.88 7.11
N LEU A 628 -13.30 -14.13 7.54
CA LEU A 628 -11.99 -14.78 7.39
C LEU A 628 -11.62 -14.98 5.91
N ALA A 629 -12.60 -15.32 5.08
CA ALA A 629 -12.42 -15.40 3.62
C ALA A 629 -12.53 -14.02 2.98
N GLY A 630 -13.46 -13.18 3.45
CA GLY A 630 -13.70 -11.84 2.90
C GLY A 630 -12.51 -10.88 3.01
N ARG A 631 -11.66 -11.03 4.05
CA ARG A 631 -10.46 -10.19 4.24
C ARG A 631 -9.31 -10.50 3.27
N ASP A 632 -9.36 -11.63 2.57
CA ASP A 632 -8.34 -11.99 1.57
C ASP A 632 -8.49 -11.12 0.32
N LYS A 633 -7.65 -10.09 0.22
CA LYS A 633 -7.66 -9.12 -0.90
C LYS A 633 -7.38 -9.76 -2.26
N SER A 634 -6.65 -10.87 -2.31
CA SER A 634 -6.37 -11.58 -3.56
C SER A 634 -7.63 -12.21 -4.16
N ARG A 635 -8.55 -12.60 -3.28
CA ARG A 635 -9.84 -13.20 -3.64
C ARG A 635 -10.98 -12.18 -3.70
N ASN A 636 -10.93 -11.14 -2.86
CA ASN A 636 -12.02 -10.18 -2.69
C ASN A 636 -11.53 -8.72 -2.80
N PRO A 637 -11.01 -8.29 -3.97
CA PRO A 637 -10.44 -6.95 -4.16
C PRO A 637 -11.47 -5.81 -4.15
N SER A 638 -12.77 -6.11 -4.11
CA SER A 638 -13.87 -5.13 -4.08
C SER A 638 -14.29 -4.72 -2.67
N VAL A 639 -13.86 -5.45 -1.62
CA VAL A 639 -14.21 -5.14 -0.23
C VAL A 639 -13.63 -3.78 0.18
N TYR A 640 -14.45 -2.93 0.77
CA TYR A 640 -14.23 -1.51 1.05
C TYR A 640 -13.88 -0.65 -0.18
N ARG A 641 -14.13 -1.17 -1.39
CA ARG A 641 -14.10 -0.41 -2.65
C ARG A 641 -15.51 -0.14 -3.16
N THR A 642 -16.36 -1.17 -3.18
CA THR A 642 -17.76 -1.09 -3.63
C THR A 642 -18.75 -1.62 -2.61
N HIS A 643 -18.31 -2.40 -1.63
CA HIS A 643 -19.16 -2.93 -0.55
C HIS A 643 -18.33 -3.19 0.72
N PRO A 644 -18.92 -3.16 1.92
CA PRO A 644 -18.21 -3.43 3.18
C PRO A 644 -17.80 -4.91 3.32
N LEU A 645 -16.98 -5.20 4.34
CA LEU A 645 -16.64 -6.56 4.74
C LEU A 645 -17.84 -7.20 5.45
N ILE A 646 -18.24 -8.39 5.01
CA ILE A 646 -19.41 -9.09 5.56
C ILE A 646 -19.03 -9.81 6.86
N THR A 647 -19.83 -9.58 7.90
CA THR A 647 -19.82 -10.33 9.17
C THR A 647 -21.25 -10.75 9.52
N GLY A 648 -21.39 -11.91 10.16
CA GLY A 648 -22.65 -12.38 10.75
C GLY A 648 -22.50 -12.96 12.17
N ASN A 649 -21.29 -12.89 12.73
CA ASN A 649 -20.96 -13.36 14.08
C ASN A 649 -20.92 -12.15 15.05
N HIS A 650 -20.67 -12.42 16.33
CA HIS A 650 -20.71 -11.45 17.43
C HIS A 650 -19.39 -11.39 18.22
N GLY A 651 -18.35 -12.07 17.72
CA GLY A 651 -17.02 -12.11 18.33
C GLY A 651 -16.30 -10.74 18.27
N PRO A 652 -15.11 -10.65 18.89
CA PRO A 652 -14.35 -9.39 18.98
C PRO A 652 -14.06 -8.75 17.62
N ILE A 653 -13.67 -9.55 16.62
CA ILE A 653 -13.37 -9.03 15.27
C ILE A 653 -14.64 -8.61 14.54
N ASP A 654 -15.76 -9.28 14.78
CA ASP A 654 -17.04 -8.89 14.19
C ASP A 654 -17.47 -7.50 14.67
N ARG A 655 -17.18 -7.17 15.94
CA ARG A 655 -17.40 -5.83 16.49
C ARG A 655 -16.49 -4.77 15.87
N THR A 656 -15.22 -5.10 15.62
CA THR A 656 -14.31 -4.18 14.89
C THR A 656 -14.77 -3.94 13.46
N ILE A 657 -15.31 -4.98 12.80
CA ILE A 657 -15.92 -4.86 11.46
C ILE A 657 -17.17 -3.98 11.51
N THR A 658 -18.04 -4.15 12.51
CA THR A 658 -19.23 -3.32 12.68
C THR A 658 -18.87 -1.83 12.81
N VAL A 659 -17.87 -1.49 13.63
CA VAL A 659 -17.37 -0.10 13.75
C VAL A 659 -16.92 0.47 12.40
N ALA A 660 -16.19 -0.31 11.61
CA ALA A 660 -15.77 0.12 10.28
C ALA A 660 -16.97 0.29 9.34
N ASN A 661 -17.86 -0.69 9.31
CA ASN A 661 -19.01 -0.74 8.40
C ASN A 661 -20.04 0.37 8.67
N GLU A 662 -20.26 0.74 9.93
CA GLU A 662 -21.18 1.82 10.32
C GLU A 662 -20.76 3.18 9.76
N LYS A 663 -19.46 3.42 9.58
CA LYS A 663 -18.91 4.69 9.11
C LYS A 663 -18.48 4.66 7.64
N TRP A 664 -18.33 3.47 7.05
CA TRP A 664 -17.87 3.31 5.69
C TRP A 664 -18.92 3.80 4.67
N THR A 665 -18.44 4.49 3.64
CA THR A 665 -19.22 4.86 2.45
C THR A 665 -18.35 4.67 1.21
N GLU A 666 -18.98 4.46 0.05
CA GLU A 666 -18.24 4.34 -1.21
C GLU A 666 -17.54 5.67 -1.54
N SER A 667 -16.29 5.58 -1.99
CA SER A 667 -15.49 6.76 -2.32
C SER A 667 -16.00 7.44 -3.60
N HIS A 668 -16.48 8.67 -3.48
CA HIS A 668 -16.94 9.49 -4.61
C HIS A 668 -15.84 10.39 -5.22
N LEU A 669 -14.56 10.09 -4.97
CA LEU A 669 -13.46 10.87 -5.54
C LEU A 669 -13.51 10.85 -7.07
N VAL A 670 -13.51 12.00 -7.71
CA VAL A 670 -13.59 12.12 -9.18
C VAL A 670 -12.24 12.54 -9.74
N ALA A 671 -11.78 11.83 -10.77
CA ALA A 671 -10.56 12.18 -11.49
C ALA A 671 -10.88 13.08 -12.69
N ARG A 672 -9.97 14.00 -13.02
CA ARG A 672 -10.02 14.80 -14.26
C ARG A 672 -9.37 14.06 -15.43
N SER A 673 -9.61 14.54 -16.65
CA SER A 673 -8.99 13.93 -17.83
C SER A 673 -7.47 14.13 -17.83
N PRO A 674 -6.64 13.14 -18.22
CA PRO A 674 -5.19 13.29 -18.30
C PRO A 674 -4.73 14.51 -19.11
N VAL A 675 -5.41 14.82 -20.22
CA VAL A 675 -5.01 15.95 -21.09
C VAL A 675 -5.00 17.30 -20.36
N GLU A 676 -5.81 17.46 -19.30
CA GLU A 676 -5.87 18.70 -18.51
C GLU A 676 -4.56 18.95 -17.74
N PHE A 677 -3.76 17.91 -17.49
CA PHE A 677 -2.49 18.01 -16.78
C PHE A 677 -1.29 18.15 -17.72
N ARG A 678 -1.51 18.14 -19.03
CA ARG A 678 -0.46 18.18 -20.07
C ARG A 678 0.50 19.35 -19.88
N ASN A 679 -0.02 20.52 -19.48
CA ASN A 679 0.76 21.75 -19.31
C ASN A 679 1.56 21.82 -18.00
N LEU A 680 1.64 20.74 -17.21
CA LEU A 680 2.56 20.72 -16.07
C LEU A 680 4.02 20.88 -16.55
N PHE A 681 4.32 20.35 -17.72
CA PHE A 681 5.58 20.57 -18.43
C PHE A 681 5.35 21.39 -19.71
N PRO A 682 6.29 22.26 -20.09
CA PRO A 682 6.28 22.88 -21.40
C PRO A 682 6.42 21.83 -22.51
N GLU A 683 6.12 22.21 -23.74
CA GLU A 683 6.46 21.35 -24.89
C GLU A 683 8.01 21.27 -25.03
N PRO A 684 8.58 20.08 -25.26
CA PRO A 684 10.03 19.91 -25.36
C PRO A 684 10.60 20.68 -26.55
N ALA A 685 11.80 21.23 -26.38
CA ALA A 685 12.40 22.17 -27.35
C ALA A 685 12.82 21.52 -28.69
N GLY A 686 12.77 20.18 -28.81
CA GLY A 686 13.15 19.45 -30.03
C GLY A 686 12.59 18.03 -30.12
N ARG A 687 12.69 17.43 -31.32
CA ARG A 687 12.16 16.07 -31.59
C ARG A 687 12.97 14.94 -30.97
N VAL A 688 14.28 15.13 -30.76
CA VAL A 688 15.19 14.09 -30.25
C VAL A 688 14.71 13.47 -28.94
N PHE A 689 14.38 14.29 -27.94
CA PHE A 689 13.87 13.79 -26.65
C PHE A 689 12.46 13.20 -26.78
N SER A 690 11.68 13.60 -27.78
CA SER A 690 10.37 13.01 -28.04
C SER A 690 10.48 11.60 -28.61
N ASP A 691 11.46 11.36 -29.49
CA ASP A 691 11.75 10.05 -30.06
C ASP A 691 12.28 9.09 -28.97
N ILE A 692 13.26 9.55 -28.17
CA ILE A 692 13.80 8.80 -27.02
C ILE A 692 12.70 8.49 -25.99
N ALA A 693 11.84 9.47 -25.67
CA ALA A 693 10.70 9.25 -24.78
C ALA A 693 9.71 8.23 -25.36
N GLY A 694 9.55 8.19 -26.67
CA GLY A 694 8.76 7.17 -27.38
C GLY A 694 9.31 5.77 -27.14
N GLU A 695 10.60 5.56 -27.38
CA GLU A 695 11.27 4.27 -27.16
C GLU A 695 11.20 3.82 -25.69
N ILE A 696 11.49 4.72 -24.75
CA ILE A 696 11.40 4.42 -23.32
C ILE A 696 9.98 4.03 -22.92
N LYS A 697 8.99 4.77 -23.44
CA LYS A 697 7.58 4.51 -23.17
C LYS A 697 7.14 3.18 -23.74
N GLU A 698 7.58 2.81 -24.93
CA GLU A 698 7.26 1.51 -25.53
C GLU A 698 7.85 0.37 -24.70
N ALA A 699 9.15 0.40 -24.42
CA ALA A 699 9.82 -0.60 -23.61
C ALA A 699 9.18 -0.74 -22.21
N TYR A 700 8.92 0.38 -21.53
CA TYR A 700 8.26 0.38 -20.22
C TYR A 700 6.84 -0.21 -20.28
N ASN A 701 6.08 0.13 -21.34
CA ASN A 701 4.74 -0.42 -21.52
C ASN A 701 4.77 -1.91 -21.83
N ASP A 702 5.79 -2.42 -22.51
CA ASP A 702 5.93 -3.84 -22.79
C ASP A 702 6.14 -4.65 -21.51
N TYR A 703 7.00 -4.19 -20.59
CA TYR A 703 7.14 -4.79 -19.26
C TYR A 703 5.82 -4.77 -18.48
N LEU A 704 5.16 -3.61 -18.40
CA LEU A 704 3.89 -3.48 -17.67
C LEU A 704 2.78 -4.33 -18.29
N LYS A 705 2.70 -4.39 -19.63
CA LYS A 705 1.71 -5.19 -20.34
C LYS A 705 1.98 -6.67 -20.08
N ALA A 706 3.23 -7.12 -20.16
CA ALA A 706 3.60 -8.49 -19.85
C ALA A 706 3.19 -8.89 -18.41
N ALA A 707 3.56 -8.09 -17.41
CA ALA A 707 3.23 -8.37 -16.01
C ALA A 707 1.70 -8.34 -15.75
N ARG A 708 1.02 -7.28 -16.17
CA ARG A 708 -0.42 -7.10 -15.92
C ARG A 708 -1.28 -8.09 -16.68
N SER A 709 -0.95 -8.39 -17.94
CA SER A 709 -1.70 -9.40 -18.69
C SER A 709 -1.63 -10.76 -18.00
N LEU A 710 -0.49 -11.13 -17.42
CA LEU A 710 -0.35 -12.33 -16.61
C LEU A 710 -1.14 -12.23 -15.30
N GLU A 711 -1.04 -11.10 -14.59
CA GLU A 711 -1.73 -10.87 -13.32
C GLU A 711 -3.27 -10.88 -13.45
N ASP A 712 -3.80 -10.17 -14.45
CA ASP A 712 -5.24 -10.13 -14.76
C ASP A 712 -5.73 -11.52 -15.16
N LEU A 713 -4.96 -12.23 -16.00
CA LEU A 713 -5.32 -13.56 -16.47
C LEU A 713 -5.34 -14.59 -15.32
N LYS A 714 -4.33 -14.54 -14.45
CA LYS A 714 -4.25 -15.37 -13.23
C LYS A 714 -5.35 -15.04 -12.22
N THR A 715 -5.68 -13.76 -12.05
CA THR A 715 -6.77 -13.34 -11.14
C THR A 715 -8.12 -13.83 -11.64
N GLN A 716 -8.36 -13.74 -12.96
CA GLN A 716 -9.58 -14.25 -13.58
C GLN A 716 -9.62 -15.78 -13.60
N ASN A 717 -8.47 -16.44 -13.71
CA ASN A 717 -8.35 -17.89 -13.85
C ASN A 717 -7.19 -18.41 -12.96
N PRO A 718 -7.41 -18.61 -11.65
CA PRO A 718 -6.35 -19.06 -10.73
C PRO A 718 -5.72 -20.41 -11.12
N GLU A 719 -6.46 -21.24 -11.86
CA GLU A 719 -6.04 -22.53 -12.39
C GLU A 719 -4.90 -22.43 -13.44
N LEU A 720 -4.65 -21.24 -14.00
CA LEU A 720 -3.55 -21.00 -14.96
C LEU A 720 -2.19 -20.81 -14.29
N SER A 721 -2.09 -21.10 -13.00
CA SER A 721 -0.80 -21.27 -12.32
C SER A 721 -0.01 -22.46 -12.87
N GLU A 722 -0.70 -23.44 -13.48
CA GLU A 722 -0.14 -24.57 -14.21
C GLU A 722 -0.03 -24.31 -15.71
N PRO A 723 0.80 -25.07 -16.46
CA PRO A 723 0.74 -25.10 -17.91
C PRO A 723 -0.69 -25.36 -18.42
N TYR A 724 -1.09 -24.61 -19.45
CA TYR A 724 -2.44 -24.61 -19.98
C TYR A 724 -2.45 -24.54 -21.50
N ILE A 725 -3.54 -24.95 -22.13
CA ILE A 725 -3.76 -24.72 -23.57
C ILE A 725 -4.67 -23.51 -23.71
N GLU A 726 -4.20 -22.52 -24.45
CA GLU A 726 -4.99 -21.39 -24.92
C GLU A 726 -5.62 -21.78 -26.26
N VAL A 727 -6.96 -21.79 -26.34
CA VAL A 727 -7.69 -22.13 -27.58
C VAL A 727 -8.49 -20.92 -28.04
N THR A 728 -8.18 -20.37 -29.21
CA THR A 728 -8.94 -19.30 -29.85
C THR A 728 -9.86 -19.87 -30.93
N SER A 729 -11.16 -19.60 -30.80
CA SER A 729 -12.19 -19.99 -31.77
C SER A 729 -12.02 -19.22 -33.08
N ALA A 730 -11.90 -19.91 -34.22
CA ALA A 730 -11.86 -19.26 -35.53
C ALA A 730 -13.16 -18.52 -35.89
N THR A 731 -14.31 -18.99 -35.40
CA THR A 731 -15.62 -18.38 -35.71
C THR A 731 -15.89 -17.12 -34.89
N SER A 732 -15.58 -17.14 -33.60
CA SER A 732 -15.97 -16.07 -32.67
C SER A 732 -14.81 -15.18 -32.22
N GLY A 733 -13.56 -15.59 -32.45
CA GLY A 733 -12.37 -14.96 -31.89
C GLY A 733 -12.24 -15.07 -30.37
N LYS A 734 -13.18 -15.74 -29.69
CA LYS A 734 -13.14 -15.93 -28.24
C LYS A 734 -12.08 -16.97 -27.88
N THR A 735 -11.43 -16.76 -26.74
CA THR A 735 -10.40 -17.66 -26.23
C THR A 735 -10.93 -18.42 -25.01
N LEU A 736 -10.62 -19.71 -24.95
CA LEU A 736 -10.90 -20.61 -23.84
C LEU A 736 -9.60 -21.21 -23.32
N TYR A 737 -9.55 -21.48 -22.03
CA TYR A 737 -8.37 -22.10 -21.41
C TYR A 737 -8.65 -23.54 -20.98
N LEU A 738 -7.80 -24.46 -21.45
CA LEU A 738 -7.78 -25.85 -21.01
C LEU A 738 -6.69 -26.03 -19.95
N THR A 739 -7.06 -26.57 -18.81
CA THR A 739 -6.24 -26.69 -17.61
C THR A 739 -6.03 -28.16 -17.23
N ARG A 740 -5.18 -28.41 -16.22
CA ARG A 740 -4.89 -29.77 -15.69
C ARG A 740 -4.32 -30.72 -16.73
N LEU A 741 -3.49 -30.19 -17.64
CA LEU A 741 -2.94 -30.93 -18.79
C LEU A 741 -2.20 -32.21 -18.40
N ASP A 742 -1.58 -32.23 -17.21
CA ASP A 742 -0.91 -33.39 -16.64
C ASP A 742 -1.86 -34.55 -16.34
N ARG A 743 -3.04 -34.29 -15.76
CA ARG A 743 -4.07 -35.32 -15.49
C ARG A 743 -4.58 -36.00 -16.76
N PHE A 744 -4.48 -35.32 -17.90
CA PHE A 744 -4.87 -35.85 -19.21
C PHE A 744 -3.68 -36.38 -20.04
N GLY A 745 -2.47 -36.44 -19.47
CA GLY A 745 -1.28 -36.96 -20.14
C GLY A 745 -0.78 -36.09 -21.31
N VAL A 746 -1.22 -34.84 -21.42
CA VAL A 746 -0.84 -33.94 -22.53
C VAL A 746 0.61 -33.49 -22.43
N LEU A 747 1.13 -33.30 -21.22
CA LEU A 747 2.53 -32.88 -21.01
C LEU A 747 3.54 -33.98 -21.39
N GLU A 748 3.06 -35.20 -21.64
CA GLU A 748 3.84 -36.37 -22.03
C GLU A 748 3.57 -36.80 -23.49
N SER A 749 2.64 -36.13 -24.19
CA SER A 749 2.31 -36.43 -25.58
C SER A 749 3.12 -35.58 -26.58
N GLU A 750 3.00 -35.92 -27.87
CA GLU A 750 3.64 -35.19 -28.97
C GLU A 750 3.23 -33.71 -29.06
N LEU A 751 2.11 -33.34 -28.43
CA LEU A 751 1.65 -31.94 -28.35
C LEU A 751 2.67 -31.03 -27.64
N ARG A 752 3.52 -31.58 -26.76
CA ARG A 752 4.56 -30.84 -26.02
C ARG A 752 5.60 -30.15 -26.92
N GLY A 753 5.86 -30.70 -28.12
CA GLY A 753 6.96 -30.26 -28.99
C GLY A 753 6.60 -29.14 -29.98
N ARG A 754 5.37 -28.60 -29.95
CA ARG A 754 4.93 -27.55 -30.88
C ARG A 754 5.13 -26.16 -30.25
N ASP A 755 6.26 -25.52 -30.55
CA ASP A 755 6.56 -24.13 -30.17
C ASP A 755 5.62 -23.09 -30.85
N TRP A 756 4.75 -23.54 -31.75
CA TRP A 756 3.87 -22.71 -32.55
C TRP A 756 2.41 -23.11 -32.41
N SER A 757 1.53 -22.12 -32.59
CA SER A 757 0.09 -22.31 -32.66
C SER A 757 -0.29 -23.42 -33.65
N PHE A 758 -1.16 -24.32 -33.24
CA PHE A 758 -1.62 -25.45 -34.06
C PHE A 758 -3.14 -25.45 -34.21
N PRO A 759 -3.68 -25.98 -35.32
CA PRO A 759 -5.12 -26.16 -35.47
C PRO A 759 -5.61 -27.21 -34.48
N LEU A 760 -6.76 -26.96 -33.86
CA LEU A 760 -7.37 -27.84 -32.88
C LEU A 760 -8.89 -27.81 -33.01
N ASP A 761 -9.45 -28.96 -33.34
CA ASP A 761 -10.89 -29.22 -33.27
C ASP A 761 -11.21 -29.89 -31.94
N LEU A 762 -12.21 -29.36 -31.23
CA LEU A 762 -12.56 -29.89 -29.92
C LEU A 762 -14.07 -29.92 -29.64
N ARG A 763 -14.46 -30.89 -28.84
CA ARG A 763 -15.82 -31.14 -28.37
C ARG A 763 -15.84 -31.10 -26.84
N LEU A 764 -16.78 -30.36 -26.28
CA LEU A 764 -16.93 -30.27 -24.82
C LEU A 764 -17.82 -31.40 -24.32
N GLU A 765 -17.38 -32.12 -23.29
CA GLU A 765 -18.16 -33.17 -22.62
C GLU A 765 -18.29 -32.92 -21.13
N LYS A 766 -19.28 -33.54 -20.48
CA LYS A 766 -19.37 -33.55 -19.01
C LYS A 766 -18.16 -34.28 -18.44
N ASN A 767 -17.60 -33.76 -17.35
CA ASN A 767 -16.52 -34.43 -16.66
C ASN A 767 -17.02 -35.72 -15.99
N ASN A 768 -16.82 -36.84 -16.70
CA ASN A 768 -16.92 -38.20 -16.18
C ASN A 768 -15.54 -38.87 -16.06
N PHE A 769 -14.48 -38.13 -16.40
CA PHE A 769 -13.12 -38.63 -16.47
C PHE A 769 -12.52 -38.82 -15.09
N ASP A 770 -12.65 -37.80 -14.25
CA ASP A 770 -12.06 -37.78 -12.92
C ASP A 770 -12.92 -36.94 -11.96
N ARG A 771 -13.45 -37.61 -10.93
CA ARG A 771 -14.31 -36.97 -9.91
C ARG A 771 -13.55 -36.01 -9.01
N GLU A 772 -12.22 -36.08 -8.96
CA GLU A 772 -11.38 -35.14 -8.22
C GLU A 772 -11.17 -33.81 -8.96
N ILE A 773 -11.45 -33.78 -10.27
CA ILE A 773 -11.41 -32.54 -11.05
C ILE A 773 -12.73 -31.77 -10.80
N PRO A 774 -12.67 -30.60 -10.13
CA PRO A 774 -13.88 -29.84 -9.79
C PRO A 774 -14.55 -29.19 -11.01
N ASN A 775 -13.85 -29.13 -12.15
CA ASN A 775 -14.35 -28.58 -13.40
C ASN A 775 -15.44 -29.51 -13.97
N SER A 776 -16.59 -28.94 -14.35
CA SER A 776 -17.74 -29.71 -14.82
C SER A 776 -17.65 -30.15 -16.29
N LEU A 777 -16.77 -29.53 -17.09
CA LEU A 777 -16.55 -29.86 -18.51
C LEU A 777 -15.09 -30.18 -18.82
N ILE A 778 -14.89 -31.13 -19.71
CA ILE A 778 -13.60 -31.49 -20.32
C ILE A 778 -13.63 -31.25 -21.83
N ALA A 779 -12.46 -31.00 -22.42
CA ALA A 779 -12.28 -30.87 -23.86
C ALA A 779 -11.74 -32.18 -24.46
N ILE A 780 -12.48 -32.74 -25.42
CA ILE A 780 -12.07 -33.87 -26.25
C ILE A 780 -11.59 -33.31 -27.59
N ALA A 781 -10.35 -33.55 -27.95
CA ALA A 781 -9.80 -33.17 -29.25
C ALA A 781 -9.59 -34.39 -30.15
N THR A 782 -9.74 -34.19 -31.45
CA THR A 782 -9.37 -35.18 -32.46
C THR A 782 -7.93 -34.92 -32.89
N LEU A 783 -7.02 -35.84 -32.57
CA LEU A 783 -5.60 -35.73 -32.85
C LEU A 783 -5.18 -36.82 -33.84
N GLU A 784 -4.29 -36.48 -34.76
CA GLU A 784 -3.65 -37.48 -35.63
C GLU A 784 -2.46 -38.08 -34.89
N GLU A 785 -2.54 -39.36 -34.52
CA GLU A 785 -1.46 -40.13 -33.89
C GLU A 785 -1.17 -41.36 -34.76
N ASN A 786 0.08 -41.55 -35.19
CA ASN A 786 0.52 -42.68 -36.03
C ASN A 786 -0.28 -42.90 -37.35
N GLY A 787 -0.87 -41.84 -37.92
CA GLY A 787 -1.66 -41.90 -39.15
C GLY A 787 -3.15 -42.25 -38.96
N GLU A 788 -3.62 -42.37 -37.71
CA GLU A 788 -5.04 -42.51 -37.36
C GLU A 788 -5.52 -41.31 -36.55
N PHE A 789 -6.79 -40.91 -36.74
CA PHE A 789 -7.42 -39.85 -35.96
C PHE A 789 -8.06 -40.42 -34.70
N VAL A 790 -7.55 -40.02 -33.53
CA VAL A 790 -8.01 -40.49 -32.21
C VAL A 790 -8.66 -39.34 -31.45
N GLU A 791 -9.84 -39.57 -30.87
CA GLU A 791 -10.45 -38.64 -29.91
C GLU A 791 -9.82 -38.82 -28.53
N LYS A 792 -9.24 -37.76 -27.97
CA LYS A 792 -8.59 -37.78 -26.65
C LYS A 792 -9.01 -36.59 -25.81
N ALA A 793 -9.22 -36.82 -24.52
CA ALA A 793 -9.37 -35.74 -23.55
C ALA A 793 -8.03 -35.01 -23.39
N ILE A 794 -8.00 -33.70 -23.57
CA ILE A 794 -6.77 -32.89 -23.59
C ILE A 794 -6.74 -31.80 -22.52
N GLY A 795 -7.77 -31.70 -21.67
CA GLY A 795 -7.81 -30.71 -20.60
C GLY A 795 -9.20 -30.48 -20.05
N ALA A 796 -9.25 -29.88 -18.85
CA ALA A 796 -10.48 -29.41 -18.23
C ALA A 796 -10.73 -27.94 -18.56
N ILE A 797 -11.98 -27.54 -18.80
CA ILE A 797 -12.31 -26.13 -19.07
C ILE A 797 -12.18 -25.31 -17.79
N ALA A 798 -11.46 -24.18 -17.85
CA ALA A 798 -11.32 -23.26 -16.71
C ALA A 798 -12.69 -22.86 -16.14
N ILE A 799 -12.83 -22.86 -14.81
CA ILE A 799 -14.11 -22.64 -14.12
C ILE A 799 -14.75 -21.28 -14.48
N SER A 800 -13.91 -20.26 -14.62
CA SER A 800 -14.26 -18.90 -15.05
C SER A 800 -14.87 -18.86 -16.45
N ASP A 801 -14.32 -19.64 -17.39
CA ASP A 801 -14.79 -19.67 -18.79
C ASP A 801 -16.18 -20.30 -18.91
N LEU A 802 -16.49 -21.30 -18.07
CA LEU A 802 -17.82 -21.93 -18.03
C LEU A 802 -18.92 -20.90 -17.82
N LYS A 803 -18.74 -20.01 -16.84
CA LYS A 803 -19.69 -18.93 -16.53
C LYS A 803 -19.64 -17.82 -17.56
N ARG A 804 -18.44 -17.39 -17.95
CA ARG A 804 -18.23 -16.25 -18.86
C ARG A 804 -18.83 -16.49 -20.26
N HIS A 805 -18.86 -17.75 -20.70
CA HIS A 805 -19.27 -18.11 -22.06
C HIS A 805 -20.53 -19.00 -22.11
N ASP A 806 -21.19 -19.24 -20.97
CA ASP A 806 -22.35 -20.16 -20.83
C ASP A 806 -22.11 -21.52 -21.50
N LEU A 807 -20.92 -22.08 -21.30
CA LEU A 807 -20.51 -23.33 -21.95
C LEU A 807 -21.27 -24.53 -21.38
N LYS A 808 -21.69 -25.42 -22.26
CA LYS A 808 -22.42 -26.65 -21.94
C LYS A 808 -21.81 -27.83 -22.70
N ALA A 809 -22.02 -29.03 -22.18
CA ALA A 809 -21.61 -30.25 -22.88
C ALA A 809 -22.29 -30.35 -24.25
N GLY A 810 -21.58 -30.90 -25.24
CA GLY A 810 -22.03 -31.06 -26.63
C GLY A 810 -21.57 -29.96 -27.59
N ILE A 811 -21.02 -28.84 -27.09
CA ILE A 811 -20.46 -27.78 -27.95
C ILE A 811 -19.27 -28.32 -28.74
N LYS A 812 -19.23 -28.03 -30.04
CA LYS A 812 -18.10 -28.32 -30.93
C LYS A 812 -17.46 -27.01 -31.39
N LEU A 813 -16.14 -26.97 -31.37
CA LEU A 813 -15.30 -25.88 -31.84
C LEU A 813 -14.42 -26.44 -32.96
N THR A 814 -14.64 -25.96 -34.19
CA THR A 814 -13.90 -26.39 -35.39
C THR A 814 -13.04 -25.26 -35.93
N GLY A 815 -11.85 -25.59 -36.43
CA GLY A 815 -10.85 -24.66 -36.93
C GLY A 815 -10.22 -23.79 -35.84
N GLY A 816 -10.29 -24.19 -34.56
CA GLY A 816 -9.68 -23.43 -33.47
C GLY A 816 -8.16 -23.36 -33.61
N THR A 817 -7.55 -22.28 -33.15
CA THR A 817 -6.08 -22.18 -33.03
C THR A 817 -5.70 -22.38 -31.57
N ALA A 818 -4.82 -23.33 -31.28
CA ALA A 818 -4.40 -23.67 -29.94
C ALA A 818 -2.90 -23.45 -29.72
N ALA A 819 -2.51 -23.04 -28.52
CA ALA A 819 -1.11 -22.92 -28.10
C ALA A 819 -0.95 -23.40 -26.65
N ILE A 820 0.07 -24.23 -26.41
CA ILE A 820 0.46 -24.58 -25.03
C ILE A 820 1.22 -23.40 -24.45
N ARG A 821 0.81 -22.96 -23.25
CA ARG A 821 1.40 -21.86 -22.52
C ARG A 821 1.97 -22.35 -21.18
N PRO A 822 3.12 -21.80 -20.73
CA PRO A 822 3.65 -22.07 -19.41
C PRO A 822 2.74 -21.54 -18.31
N GLY A 823 2.92 -22.07 -17.10
CA GLY A 823 2.19 -21.61 -15.93
C GLY A 823 2.42 -20.13 -15.62
N ILE A 824 1.42 -19.48 -15.03
CA ILE A 824 1.49 -18.09 -14.59
C ILE A 824 1.80 -18.06 -13.08
N THR A 825 3.07 -18.24 -12.75
CA THR A 825 3.52 -18.23 -11.36
C THR A 825 3.66 -16.81 -10.82
N HIS A 826 3.73 -16.68 -9.48
CA HIS A 826 3.97 -15.38 -8.85
C HIS A 826 5.41 -14.90 -9.10
N GLU A 827 6.37 -15.83 -9.01
CA GLU A 827 7.80 -15.60 -9.26
C GLU A 827 8.05 -15.03 -10.66
N ARG A 828 7.28 -15.46 -11.66
CA ARG A 828 7.35 -14.90 -13.02
C ARG A 828 7.02 -13.42 -13.06
N ILE A 829 5.90 -13.08 -12.42
CA ILE A 829 5.36 -11.71 -12.41
C ILE A 829 6.32 -10.81 -11.62
N GLU A 830 6.79 -11.27 -10.46
CA GLU A 830 7.80 -10.55 -9.66
C GLU A 830 9.12 -10.37 -10.40
N GLY A 831 9.61 -11.39 -11.10
CA GLY A 831 10.83 -11.29 -11.91
C GLY A 831 10.70 -10.25 -13.03
N ILE A 832 9.52 -10.11 -13.65
CA ILE A 832 9.25 -9.05 -14.64
C ILE A 832 9.28 -7.66 -13.97
N TYR A 833 8.70 -7.51 -12.78
CA TYR A 833 8.73 -6.24 -12.04
C TYR A 833 10.15 -5.87 -11.60
N LYS A 834 10.96 -6.82 -11.12
CA LYS A 834 12.38 -6.58 -10.78
C LYS A 834 13.21 -6.17 -12.01
N ALA A 835 12.96 -6.79 -13.16
CA ALA A 835 13.59 -6.39 -14.42
C ALA A 835 13.14 -4.98 -14.87
N LEU A 836 11.88 -4.61 -14.61
CA LEU A 836 11.38 -3.26 -14.86
C LEU A 836 12.06 -2.23 -13.96
N ASP A 837 12.27 -2.52 -12.68
CA ASP A 837 12.95 -1.63 -11.75
C ASP A 837 14.42 -1.41 -12.16
N GLU A 838 15.12 -2.47 -12.59
CA GLU A 838 16.48 -2.34 -13.16
C GLU A 838 16.49 -1.53 -14.46
N TYR A 839 15.49 -1.71 -15.33
CA TYR A 839 15.34 -0.90 -16.53
C TYR A 839 15.14 0.59 -16.19
N VAL A 840 14.30 0.90 -15.20
CA VAL A 840 14.08 2.28 -14.73
C VAL A 840 15.39 2.88 -14.22
N GLU A 841 16.12 2.18 -13.36
CA GLU A 841 17.41 2.67 -12.84
C GLU A 841 18.48 2.82 -13.93
N MET A 842 18.51 1.89 -14.90
CA MET A 842 19.38 2.00 -16.07
C MET A 842 19.11 3.30 -16.84
N VAL A 843 17.84 3.57 -17.20
CA VAL A 843 17.48 4.80 -17.92
C VAL A 843 17.87 6.04 -17.12
N ARG A 844 17.63 6.06 -15.80
CA ARG A 844 18.02 7.18 -14.93
C ARG A 844 19.53 7.42 -14.93
N SER A 845 20.32 6.36 -14.88
CA SER A 845 21.78 6.43 -14.85
C SER A 845 22.41 6.89 -16.17
N GLN A 846 21.76 6.61 -17.31
CA GLN A 846 22.27 6.94 -18.64
C GLN A 846 22.10 8.41 -19.02
N HIS A 847 21.18 9.14 -18.38
CA HIS A 847 20.91 10.54 -18.70
C HIS A 847 21.44 11.50 -17.62
N PRO A 848 22.30 12.48 -17.98
CA PRO A 848 22.80 13.49 -17.06
C PRO A 848 21.69 14.47 -16.64
N PRO A 849 21.81 15.16 -15.48
CA PRO A 849 20.75 16.02 -14.94
C PRO A 849 20.17 17.06 -15.91
N GLY A 850 20.99 17.64 -16.78
CA GLY A 850 20.56 18.63 -17.77
C GLY A 850 19.62 18.09 -18.85
N GLU A 851 19.68 16.80 -19.17
CA GLU A 851 18.81 16.16 -20.17
C GLU A 851 17.51 15.62 -19.55
N ARG A 852 17.54 15.27 -18.26
CA ARG A 852 16.39 14.67 -17.57
C ARG A 852 15.15 15.54 -17.60
N SER A 853 15.28 16.86 -17.51
CA SER A 853 14.13 17.77 -17.56
C SER A 853 13.41 17.76 -18.91
N GLU A 854 14.15 17.79 -20.03
CA GLU A 854 13.56 17.70 -21.37
C GLU A 854 12.95 16.32 -21.63
N LEU A 855 13.60 15.26 -21.15
CA LEU A 855 13.09 13.91 -21.27
C LEU A 855 11.83 13.68 -20.41
N ALA A 856 11.80 14.20 -19.18
CA ALA A 856 10.62 14.20 -18.32
C ALA A 856 9.45 14.96 -18.97
N ALA A 857 9.72 16.12 -19.58
CA ALA A 857 8.72 16.88 -20.33
C ALA A 857 8.18 16.09 -21.53
N ALA A 858 9.05 15.48 -22.33
CA ALA A 858 8.65 14.65 -23.47
C ALA A 858 7.81 13.43 -23.05
N LEU A 859 8.22 12.71 -22.00
CA LEU A 859 7.48 11.59 -21.43
C LEU A 859 6.11 12.04 -20.87
N TRP A 860 6.07 13.20 -20.20
CA TRP A 860 4.83 13.77 -19.67
C TRP A 860 3.85 14.11 -20.79
N GLN A 861 4.31 14.83 -21.81
CA GLN A 861 3.52 15.21 -22.98
C GLN A 861 2.99 13.99 -23.73
N GLY A 862 3.85 12.99 -23.94
CA GLY A 862 3.47 11.73 -24.59
C GLY A 862 2.47 10.89 -23.79
N ALA A 863 2.31 11.14 -22.49
CA ALA A 863 1.43 10.38 -21.61
C ALA A 863 0.09 11.08 -21.30
N HIS A 864 0.00 12.40 -21.48
CA HIS A 864 -1.19 13.22 -21.18
C HIS A 864 -1.92 13.66 -22.46
N THR A 865 -2.53 12.70 -23.15
CA THR A 865 -3.32 12.91 -24.37
C THR A 865 -4.83 12.73 -24.11
N ARG A 866 -5.68 12.97 -25.13
CA ARG A 866 -7.14 12.77 -25.05
C ARG A 866 -7.57 11.31 -24.95
N ASP A 867 -6.66 10.35 -25.13
CA ASP A 867 -7.00 8.93 -25.08
C ASP A 867 -7.20 8.49 -23.62
N ASP A 868 -8.42 8.07 -23.28
CA ASP A 868 -8.80 7.60 -21.94
C ASP A 868 -7.95 6.43 -21.41
N TYR A 869 -7.28 5.69 -22.31
CA TYR A 869 -6.30 4.64 -22.00
C TYR A 869 -4.98 5.17 -21.39
N GLY A 870 -4.78 6.49 -21.31
CA GLY A 870 -3.56 7.14 -20.81
C GLY A 870 -3.42 7.19 -19.28
N THR A 871 -4.49 6.95 -18.52
CA THR A 871 -4.51 7.13 -17.06
C THR A 871 -3.50 6.26 -16.29
N LYS A 872 -3.19 5.05 -16.77
CA LYS A 872 -2.14 4.18 -16.20
C LYS A 872 -0.72 4.44 -16.75
N LYS A 873 -0.58 5.30 -17.77
CA LYS A 873 0.69 5.66 -18.46
C LYS A 873 1.22 7.04 -18.06
N ALA A 874 0.36 7.88 -17.49
CA ALA A 874 0.60 9.29 -17.14
C ALA A 874 1.73 9.58 -16.12
N LEU A 875 2.32 8.57 -15.47
CA LEU A 875 3.42 8.77 -14.51
C LEU A 875 4.72 8.09 -14.88
N LEU A 876 4.88 7.73 -16.15
CA LEU A 876 6.18 7.28 -16.61
C LEU A 876 7.26 8.33 -16.29
N ALA A 877 6.97 9.60 -16.62
CA ALA A 877 7.82 10.73 -16.26
C ALA A 877 8.08 10.81 -14.75
N PHE A 878 7.06 10.65 -13.90
CA PHE A 878 7.25 10.69 -12.45
C PHE A 878 8.04 9.50 -11.89
N LYS A 879 7.88 8.30 -12.46
CA LYS A 879 8.61 7.12 -11.99
C LYS A 879 10.09 7.17 -12.36
N LEU A 880 10.42 7.66 -13.55
CA LEU A 880 11.82 7.79 -13.99
C LEU A 880 12.47 9.06 -13.42
N PHE A 881 11.73 10.16 -13.38
CA PHE A 881 12.22 11.51 -13.07
C PHE A 881 11.36 12.16 -11.98
N PRO A 882 11.29 11.55 -10.77
CA PRO A 882 10.42 12.06 -9.70
C PRO A 882 10.82 13.45 -9.24
N ASP A 883 12.12 13.72 -9.14
CA ASP A 883 12.65 15.00 -8.66
C ASP A 883 12.29 16.14 -9.63
N GLU A 884 12.33 15.89 -10.93
CA GLU A 884 11.95 16.84 -11.97
C GLU A 884 10.46 17.19 -11.91
N VAL A 885 9.58 16.21 -11.66
CA VAL A 885 8.15 16.47 -11.47
C VAL A 885 7.89 17.23 -10.16
N ILE A 886 8.52 16.84 -9.07
CA ILE A 886 8.41 17.50 -7.76
C ILE A 886 8.82 18.97 -7.87
N GLU A 887 9.94 19.27 -8.54
CA GLU A 887 10.41 20.65 -8.74
C GLU A 887 9.38 21.49 -9.51
N ARG A 888 8.70 20.91 -10.51
CA ARG A 888 7.64 21.61 -11.26
C ARG A 888 6.43 21.96 -10.41
N LEU A 889 6.11 21.17 -9.38
CA LEU A 889 4.96 21.40 -8.50
C LEU A 889 5.15 22.58 -7.54
N LYS A 890 6.40 23.00 -7.29
CA LYS A 890 6.72 24.16 -6.45
C LYS A 890 6.24 25.49 -7.02
N GLN A 891 5.95 25.52 -8.31
CA GLN A 891 5.46 26.69 -9.03
C GLN A 891 4.13 26.40 -9.72
N LEU A 892 3.32 27.44 -9.88
CA LEU A 892 2.07 27.35 -10.61
C LEU A 892 2.36 27.18 -12.10
N GLN A 893 2.03 26.02 -12.65
CA GLN A 893 2.21 25.71 -14.07
C GLN A 893 0.94 25.99 -14.88
N PHE A 894 -0.23 25.82 -14.26
CA PHE A 894 -1.52 26.05 -14.90
C PHE A 894 -1.89 27.55 -14.90
N THR A 895 -1.13 28.35 -15.65
CA THR A 895 -1.31 29.80 -15.75
C THR A 895 -2.14 30.24 -16.95
N GLU A 896 -2.32 29.40 -17.95
CA GLU A 896 -3.18 29.67 -19.11
C GLU A 896 -4.39 28.72 -19.09
N LEU A 897 -5.56 29.29 -18.81
CA LEU A 897 -6.84 28.56 -18.85
C LEU A 897 -7.59 28.92 -20.13
N LYS A 898 -8.35 27.98 -20.68
CA LYS A 898 -9.13 28.17 -21.90
C LYS A 898 -10.60 27.85 -21.64
N VAL A 899 -11.47 28.81 -21.96
CA VAL A 899 -12.92 28.65 -21.87
C VAL A 899 -13.56 28.56 -23.25
N VAL A 900 -14.71 27.90 -23.33
CA VAL A 900 -15.52 27.75 -24.56
C VAL A 900 -16.98 28.00 -24.28
N GLY A 901 -17.72 28.47 -25.28
CA GLY A 901 -19.15 28.67 -25.17
C GLY A 901 -19.56 30.08 -24.77
N LEU A 902 -18.67 31.06 -24.93
CA LEU A 902 -18.94 32.49 -24.69
C LEU A 902 -20.11 33.05 -25.54
N HIS A 903 -20.50 32.35 -26.60
CA HIS A 903 -21.63 32.69 -27.46
C HIS A 903 -22.97 32.10 -27.01
N PHE A 904 -22.98 31.23 -26.00
CA PHE A 904 -24.22 30.68 -25.45
C PHE A 904 -24.86 31.63 -24.44
N PRO A 905 -26.20 31.56 -24.25
CA PRO A 905 -26.90 32.38 -23.26
C PRO A 905 -26.44 32.18 -21.82
N THR A 906 -25.72 31.09 -21.53
CA THR A 906 -25.15 30.78 -20.22
C THR A 906 -23.98 31.70 -19.84
N ASN A 907 -23.41 32.44 -20.79
CA ASN A 907 -22.46 33.51 -20.52
C ASN A 907 -23.21 34.78 -20.11
N GLU A 908 -23.12 35.15 -18.84
CA GLU A 908 -23.82 36.30 -18.27
C GLU A 908 -23.21 37.67 -18.67
N TYR A 909 -22.10 37.66 -19.40
CA TYR A 909 -21.47 38.85 -19.99
C TYR A 909 -21.84 39.09 -21.46
N GLY A 910 -22.64 38.20 -22.06
CA GLY A 910 -23.13 38.34 -23.44
C GLY A 910 -22.01 38.53 -24.46
N ASN A 911 -22.17 39.52 -25.35
CA ASN A 911 -21.28 39.75 -26.51
C ASN A 911 -20.00 40.54 -26.17
N ARG A 912 -19.62 40.66 -24.88
CA ARG A 912 -18.42 41.40 -24.47
C ARG A 912 -17.16 40.77 -25.08
N GLN A 913 -16.32 41.60 -25.69
CA GLN A 913 -15.04 41.18 -26.25
C GLN A 913 -13.91 41.60 -25.30
N TRP A 914 -13.27 40.62 -24.69
CA TRP A 914 -12.24 40.84 -23.68
C TRP A 914 -10.87 41.03 -24.34
N ARG A 915 -10.11 42.06 -23.94
CA ARG A 915 -8.85 42.48 -24.58
C ARG A 915 -7.63 42.44 -23.64
N GLY A 916 -7.66 41.56 -22.65
CA GLY A 916 -6.62 41.43 -21.62
C GLY A 916 -6.91 42.23 -20.35
N GLU A 917 -8.17 42.63 -20.14
CA GLU A 917 -8.60 43.30 -18.91
C GLU A 917 -8.39 42.37 -17.71
N GLU A 918 -7.81 42.91 -16.65
CA GLU A 918 -7.61 42.17 -15.41
C GLU A 918 -8.87 42.20 -14.55
N VAL A 919 -9.35 41.02 -14.18
CA VAL A 919 -10.55 40.86 -13.37
C VAL A 919 -10.37 39.78 -12.32
N ASP A 920 -11.13 39.90 -11.23
CA ASP A 920 -11.21 38.85 -10.22
C ASP A 920 -12.05 37.69 -10.76
N CYS A 921 -11.43 36.52 -10.79
CA CYS A 921 -11.97 35.26 -11.29
C CYS A 921 -12.10 34.22 -10.17
N GLU A 922 -12.99 33.26 -10.36
CA GLU A 922 -13.17 32.10 -9.49
C GLU A 922 -13.42 30.84 -10.34
N ILE A 923 -12.79 29.72 -9.98
CA ILE A 923 -13.17 28.41 -10.51
C ILE A 923 -14.37 27.90 -9.73
N ALA A 924 -15.48 27.61 -10.41
CA ALA A 924 -16.69 27.08 -9.77
C ALA A 924 -17.24 25.88 -10.54
N LEU A 925 -18.04 25.05 -9.87
CA LEU A 925 -18.94 24.13 -10.55
C LEU A 925 -20.24 24.86 -10.89
N HIS A 926 -20.77 24.60 -12.08
CA HIS A 926 -22.06 25.16 -12.51
C HIS A 926 -22.83 24.14 -13.36
N PRO A 927 -24.13 23.93 -13.09
CA PRO A 927 -24.97 23.07 -13.92
C PRO A 927 -25.16 23.68 -15.31
N LEU A 928 -24.83 22.93 -16.36
CA LEU A 928 -25.03 23.34 -17.76
C LEU A 928 -25.68 22.20 -18.55
N PRO A 929 -26.62 22.49 -19.47
CA PRO A 929 -27.19 21.47 -20.33
C PRO A 929 -26.14 20.95 -21.31
N ASP A 930 -26.10 19.64 -21.51
CA ASP A 930 -25.32 18.99 -22.55
C ASP A 930 -26.00 19.10 -23.93
N LYS A 931 -25.50 18.37 -24.93
CA LYS A 931 -26.09 18.37 -26.28
C LYS A 931 -27.47 17.68 -26.35
N THR A 932 -27.81 16.88 -25.35
CA THR A 932 -29.09 16.15 -25.26
C THR A 932 -30.13 16.88 -24.40
N GLY A 933 -29.71 17.95 -23.71
CA GLY A 933 -30.53 18.74 -22.79
C GLY A 933 -30.45 18.26 -21.34
N GLN A 934 -29.65 17.25 -21.04
CA GLN A 934 -29.40 16.77 -19.67
C GLN A 934 -28.46 17.73 -18.95
N ILE A 935 -28.77 18.05 -17.69
CA ILE A 935 -27.95 18.95 -16.87
C ILE A 935 -26.73 18.19 -16.34
N GLU A 936 -25.55 18.74 -16.58
CA GLU A 936 -24.26 18.23 -16.11
C GLU A 936 -23.51 19.35 -15.36
N GLU A 937 -22.89 19.04 -14.22
CA GLU A 937 -22.02 20.01 -13.55
C GLU A 937 -20.69 20.16 -14.31
N LYS A 938 -20.37 21.40 -14.68
CA LYS A 938 -19.11 21.73 -15.38
C LYS A 938 -18.29 22.73 -14.60
N ARG A 939 -16.97 22.61 -14.72
CA ARG A 939 -16.04 23.65 -14.24
C ARG A 939 -16.15 24.88 -15.13
N VAL A 940 -16.53 25.98 -14.52
CA VAL A 940 -16.65 27.29 -15.15
C VAL A 940 -15.70 28.27 -14.50
N ILE A 941 -15.37 29.33 -15.25
CA ILE A 941 -14.80 30.54 -14.68
C ILE A 941 -15.95 31.49 -14.37
N LYS A 942 -16.04 31.95 -13.12
CA LYS A 942 -16.87 33.08 -12.73
C LYS A 942 -16.01 34.34 -12.68
N VAL A 943 -16.59 35.46 -13.08
CA VAL A 943 -16.00 36.80 -12.95
C VAL A 943 -17.00 37.62 -12.12
N GLY A 944 -16.55 38.25 -11.03
CA GLY A 944 -17.45 39.04 -10.16
C GLY A 944 -18.75 38.32 -9.75
N GLY A 945 -18.69 37.00 -9.48
CA GLY A 945 -19.83 36.16 -9.11
C GLY A 945 -20.69 35.64 -10.28
N LYS A 946 -20.49 36.14 -11.51
CA LYS A 946 -21.24 35.75 -12.71
C LYS A 946 -20.48 34.74 -13.57
N VAL A 947 -21.17 33.79 -14.18
CA VAL A 947 -20.60 32.77 -15.06
C VAL A 947 -20.13 33.39 -16.37
N LEU A 948 -18.84 33.22 -16.67
CA LEU A 948 -18.26 33.57 -17.97
C LEU A 948 -18.48 32.46 -18.98
N ALA A 949 -17.91 31.27 -18.72
CA ALA A 949 -18.00 30.10 -19.60
C ALA A 949 -17.36 28.86 -18.95
N PRO A 950 -17.73 27.64 -19.37
CA PRO A 950 -17.02 26.41 -19.00
C PRO A 950 -15.62 26.34 -19.59
N LEU A 951 -14.72 25.66 -18.88
CA LEU A 951 -13.39 25.31 -19.37
C LEU A 951 -13.50 24.32 -20.55
N THR A 952 -12.57 24.43 -21.51
CA THR A 952 -12.47 23.44 -22.58
C THR A 952 -11.99 22.10 -22.01
N SER A 953 -12.35 21.00 -22.64
CA SER A 953 -11.95 19.64 -22.21
C SER A 953 -10.43 19.39 -22.21
N GLU A 954 -9.64 20.28 -22.80
CA GLU A 954 -8.16 20.21 -22.82
C GLU A 954 -7.50 21.27 -21.95
N SER A 955 -8.29 22.21 -21.41
CA SER A 955 -7.73 23.26 -20.59
C SER A 955 -7.25 22.64 -19.30
N SER A 956 -6.03 22.98 -18.90
CA SER A 956 -5.66 22.88 -17.50
C SER A 956 -6.65 23.66 -16.64
N SER A 957 -6.77 23.24 -15.39
CA SER A 957 -7.74 23.80 -14.47
C SER A 957 -7.15 23.83 -13.06
N LEU A 958 -7.55 24.82 -12.28
CA LEU A 958 -7.24 24.92 -10.87
C LEU A 958 -8.35 24.23 -10.06
N PRO A 959 -8.09 23.91 -8.78
CA PRO A 959 -9.09 23.34 -7.89
C PRO A 959 -10.36 24.22 -7.79
N VAL A 960 -11.52 23.58 -7.66
CA VAL A 960 -12.80 24.30 -7.50
C VAL A 960 -12.76 25.16 -6.24
N GLY A 961 -13.28 26.38 -6.32
CA GLY A 961 -13.22 27.41 -5.27
C GLY A 961 -11.98 28.30 -5.32
N THR A 962 -11.04 28.05 -6.24
CA THR A 962 -9.84 28.89 -6.39
C THR A 962 -10.22 30.27 -6.92
N LYS A 963 -9.82 31.32 -6.21
CA LYS A 963 -9.98 32.72 -6.60
C LYS A 963 -8.64 33.27 -7.10
N PHE A 964 -8.63 34.11 -8.13
CA PHE A 964 -7.40 34.68 -8.68
C PHE A 964 -7.71 35.91 -9.54
N ARG A 965 -6.71 36.76 -9.81
CA ARG A 965 -6.81 37.76 -10.89
C ARG A 965 -6.35 37.16 -12.20
N GLY A 966 -7.15 37.36 -13.24
CA GLY A 966 -6.85 36.87 -14.57
C GLY A 966 -7.03 37.95 -15.63
N ALA A 967 -6.14 37.97 -16.62
CA ALA A 967 -6.33 38.77 -17.83
C ALA A 967 -7.08 37.93 -18.88
N ILE A 968 -8.29 38.36 -19.26
CA ILE A 968 -9.14 37.61 -20.21
C ILE A 968 -8.92 38.15 -21.62
N VAL A 969 -8.56 37.29 -22.56
CA VAL A 969 -8.39 37.62 -23.98
C VAL A 969 -9.32 36.75 -24.81
N SER A 970 -10.33 37.37 -25.42
CA SER A 970 -11.21 36.69 -26.37
C SER A 970 -10.47 36.36 -27.65
N GLU A 971 -10.66 35.13 -28.16
CA GLU A 971 -10.18 34.79 -29.50
C GLU A 971 -10.99 35.56 -30.55
N PRO A 972 -10.42 35.84 -31.75
CA PRO A 972 -11.14 36.51 -32.82
C PRO A 972 -12.42 35.78 -33.18
N SER A 973 -13.52 36.52 -33.34
CA SER A 973 -14.80 35.97 -33.74
C SER A 973 -14.67 35.21 -35.06
N SER A 974 -15.11 33.95 -35.08
CA SER A 974 -15.10 33.13 -36.30
C SER A 974 -16.25 33.44 -37.26
N SER A 975 -17.18 34.31 -36.85
CA SER A 975 -18.34 34.72 -37.62
C SER A 975 -18.72 36.18 -37.39
N VAL A 976 -19.45 36.74 -38.35
CA VAL A 976 -20.01 38.09 -38.34
C VAL A 976 -21.52 37.99 -38.52
N ILE A 977 -22.28 38.83 -37.82
CA ILE A 977 -23.72 38.98 -37.97
C ILE A 977 -23.98 40.18 -38.89
N ALA A 978 -24.73 39.94 -39.96
CA ALA A 978 -25.20 40.96 -40.88
C ALA A 978 -26.67 41.27 -40.60
N THR A 979 -26.95 42.48 -40.11
CA THR A 979 -28.30 42.93 -39.78
C THR A 979 -28.81 43.88 -40.85
N THR A 980 -29.86 43.51 -41.56
CA THR A 980 -30.51 44.36 -42.57
C THR A 980 -31.23 45.55 -41.91
N PRO A 981 -31.49 46.66 -42.64
CA PRO A 981 -32.28 47.79 -42.12
C PRO A 981 -33.67 47.44 -41.59
N LYS A 982 -34.23 46.29 -42.02
CA LYS A 982 -35.52 45.76 -41.56
C LYS A 982 -35.39 44.85 -40.33
N GLY A 983 -34.21 44.76 -39.70
CA GLY A 983 -33.96 43.95 -38.51
C GLY A 983 -33.69 42.47 -38.76
N ASN A 984 -33.69 41.98 -40.01
CA ASN A 984 -33.33 40.58 -40.28
C ASN A 984 -31.82 40.35 -40.11
N THR A 985 -31.43 39.27 -39.43
CA THR A 985 -30.01 38.91 -39.18
C THR A 985 -29.58 37.69 -39.99
N LEU A 986 -28.40 37.76 -40.59
CA LEU A 986 -27.72 36.64 -41.26
C LEU A 986 -26.37 36.40 -40.60
N LYS A 987 -26.07 35.14 -40.24
CA LYS A 987 -24.78 34.75 -39.67
C LYS A 987 -23.84 34.29 -40.78
N ILE A 988 -22.65 34.87 -40.82
CA ILE A 988 -21.60 34.60 -41.80
C ILE A 988 -20.44 33.95 -41.04
N GLY A 989 -20.24 32.66 -41.22
CA GLY A 989 -19.17 31.88 -40.60
C GLY A 989 -17.86 31.86 -41.38
N GLN A 990 -16.84 31.22 -40.80
CA GLN A 990 -15.51 31.02 -41.39
C GLN A 990 -14.76 32.30 -41.79
N VAL A 991 -15.11 33.46 -41.23
CA VAL A 991 -14.49 34.75 -41.54
C VAL A 991 -12.98 34.74 -41.29
N LYS A 992 -12.54 33.95 -40.29
CA LYS A 992 -11.13 33.71 -39.97
C LYS A 992 -10.31 33.06 -41.10
N ASN A 993 -10.96 32.41 -42.07
CA ASN A 993 -10.31 31.75 -43.22
C ASN A 993 -10.37 32.61 -44.49
N CYS A 994 -10.86 33.85 -44.41
CA CYS A 994 -11.14 34.71 -45.55
C CYS A 994 -10.35 36.03 -45.48
N ALA A 995 -10.57 36.92 -46.46
CA ALA A 995 -9.77 38.14 -46.66
C ALA A 995 -9.86 39.14 -45.49
N TYR A 996 -10.91 39.05 -44.67
CA TYR A 996 -11.16 39.93 -43.53
C TYR A 996 -10.85 39.28 -42.18
N ARG A 997 -9.95 38.28 -42.14
CA ARG A 997 -9.49 37.64 -40.91
C ARG A 997 -9.01 38.68 -39.89
N GLY A 998 -9.55 38.61 -38.67
CA GLY A 998 -9.12 39.47 -37.56
C GLY A 998 -9.65 40.91 -37.59
N ARG A 999 -10.46 41.30 -38.60
CA ARG A 999 -11.10 42.62 -38.64
C ARG A 999 -12.21 42.71 -37.58
N ASP A 1000 -12.24 43.85 -36.89
CA ASP A 1000 -13.23 44.13 -35.85
C ASP A 1000 -14.41 44.95 -36.40
N TRP A 1001 -15.60 44.35 -36.46
CA TRP A 1001 -16.80 44.96 -37.04
C TRP A 1001 -17.67 45.56 -35.94
N LYS A 1002 -17.80 46.91 -35.92
CA LYS A 1002 -18.50 47.68 -34.88
C LYS A 1002 -19.85 48.25 -35.33
N GLY A 1003 -20.56 47.52 -36.17
CA GLY A 1003 -21.83 47.96 -36.73
C GLY A 1003 -21.66 48.89 -37.91
N GLU A 1004 -20.74 48.55 -38.83
CA GLU A 1004 -20.50 49.28 -40.06
C GLU A 1004 -21.59 48.96 -41.08
N ASP A 1005 -22.20 49.97 -41.69
CA ASP A 1005 -23.12 49.77 -42.81
C ASP A 1005 -22.35 49.46 -44.08
N VAL A 1006 -22.60 48.26 -44.63
CA VAL A 1006 -21.91 47.79 -45.83
C VAL A 1006 -22.89 47.10 -46.78
N LYS A 1007 -22.44 46.88 -48.01
CA LYS A 1007 -23.16 46.10 -49.01
C LYS A 1007 -22.47 44.74 -49.17
N ILE A 1008 -23.15 43.67 -48.76
CA ILE A 1008 -22.65 42.30 -48.89
C ILE A 1008 -23.37 41.56 -50.01
N SER A 1009 -22.67 40.65 -50.69
CA SER A 1009 -23.22 39.82 -51.76
C SER A 1009 -23.05 38.33 -51.42
N VAL A 1010 -24.15 37.59 -51.39
CA VAL A 1010 -24.20 36.14 -51.13
C VAL A 1010 -24.41 35.39 -52.44
N ALA A 1011 -23.52 34.49 -52.80
CA ALA A 1011 -23.63 33.68 -54.02
C ALA A 1011 -23.22 32.22 -53.78
N ASN A 1012 -23.89 31.28 -54.46
CA ASN A 1012 -23.51 29.88 -54.43
C ASN A 1012 -22.32 29.65 -55.36
N VAL A 1013 -21.18 29.26 -54.81
CA VAL A 1013 -19.95 28.98 -55.57
C VAL A 1013 -19.50 27.55 -55.30
N ARG A 1014 -18.82 26.91 -56.26
CA ARG A 1014 -18.18 25.61 -56.03
C ARG A 1014 -16.82 25.80 -55.38
N ASN A 1015 -16.56 25.10 -54.29
CA ASN A 1015 -15.24 25.08 -53.64
C ASN A 1015 -14.26 24.14 -54.38
N GLY A 1016 -12.99 24.11 -53.96
CA GLY A 1016 -11.94 23.27 -54.55
C GLY A 1016 -12.17 21.75 -54.46
N ALA A 1017 -13.20 21.29 -53.74
CA ALA A 1017 -13.64 19.90 -53.66
C ALA A 1017 -14.95 19.64 -54.43
N GLY A 1018 -15.41 20.59 -55.26
CA GLY A 1018 -16.64 20.48 -56.07
C GLY A 1018 -17.96 20.70 -55.33
N LYS A 1019 -17.93 21.03 -54.03
CA LYS A 1019 -19.14 21.26 -53.21
C LYS A 1019 -19.62 22.71 -53.34
N THR A 1020 -20.92 22.90 -53.56
CA THR A 1020 -21.57 24.21 -53.56
C THR A 1020 -21.61 24.80 -52.14
N ILE A 1021 -21.10 26.01 -51.97
CA ILE A 1021 -21.08 26.76 -50.72
C ILE A 1021 -21.68 28.17 -50.92
N PRO A 1022 -22.47 28.68 -49.98
CA PRO A 1022 -23.01 30.05 -50.03
C PRO A 1022 -21.94 31.05 -49.57
N LEU A 1023 -21.09 31.50 -50.48
CA LEU A 1023 -20.02 32.45 -50.18
C LEU A 1023 -20.58 33.87 -50.07
N VAL A 1024 -20.21 34.56 -48.99
CA VAL A 1024 -20.50 35.97 -48.77
C VAL A 1024 -19.26 36.79 -49.11
N THR A 1025 -19.45 37.80 -49.95
CA THR A 1025 -18.38 38.73 -50.39
C THR A 1025 -18.70 40.16 -49.97
N LEU A 1026 -17.65 40.92 -49.72
CA LEU A 1026 -17.68 42.35 -49.43
C LEU A 1026 -16.61 43.02 -50.30
N ASN A 1027 -17.00 44.02 -51.09
CA ASN A 1027 -16.11 44.70 -52.05
C ASN A 1027 -15.34 43.73 -52.98
N GLY A 1028 -15.99 42.65 -53.42
CA GLY A 1028 -15.39 41.62 -54.30
C GLY A 1028 -14.51 40.59 -53.59
N ASN A 1029 -14.16 40.81 -52.31
CA ASN A 1029 -13.35 39.86 -51.52
C ASN A 1029 -14.23 38.95 -50.66
N ALA A 1030 -13.79 37.70 -50.45
CA ALA A 1030 -14.48 36.75 -49.57
C ALA A 1030 -14.52 37.27 -48.13
N LEU A 1031 -15.74 37.43 -47.59
CA LEU A 1031 -16.00 37.75 -46.19
C LEU A 1031 -16.14 36.49 -45.35
N GLY A 1032 -16.84 35.47 -45.85
CA GLY A 1032 -17.05 34.20 -45.16
C GLY A 1032 -18.10 33.33 -45.86
N ILE A 1033 -18.52 32.25 -45.22
CA ILE A 1033 -19.56 31.34 -45.72
C ILE A 1033 -20.82 31.55 -44.89
N LEU A 1034 -21.98 31.67 -45.53
CA LEU A 1034 -23.25 31.79 -44.83
C LEU A 1034 -23.52 30.55 -43.96
N ASP A 1035 -23.90 30.77 -42.70
CA ASP A 1035 -24.23 29.70 -41.76
C ASP A 1035 -25.51 28.94 -42.19
N ARG A 1036 -25.61 27.64 -41.85
CA ARG A 1036 -26.67 26.74 -42.33
C ARG A 1036 -28.08 27.26 -42.03
N ASP A 1037 -28.31 27.82 -40.85
CA ASP A 1037 -29.64 28.35 -40.49
C ASP A 1037 -29.98 29.61 -41.28
N SER A 1038 -28.98 30.45 -41.57
CA SER A 1038 -29.15 31.64 -42.40
C SER A 1038 -29.35 31.27 -43.87
N GLU A 1039 -28.67 30.22 -44.34
CA GLU A 1039 -28.86 29.64 -45.66
C GLU A 1039 -30.27 29.08 -45.84
N MET A 1040 -30.77 28.29 -44.86
CA MET A 1040 -32.14 27.75 -44.90
C MET A 1040 -33.18 28.87 -44.92
N LYS A 1041 -33.06 29.89 -44.06
CA LYS A 1041 -33.97 31.05 -44.03
C LYS A 1041 -34.01 31.81 -45.36
N LEU A 1042 -32.89 31.93 -46.05
CA LEU A 1042 -32.84 32.57 -47.38
C LEU A 1042 -33.39 31.66 -48.49
N LYS A 1043 -33.17 30.34 -48.40
CA LYS A 1043 -33.72 29.35 -49.35
C LYS A 1043 -35.24 29.24 -49.24
N GLU A 1044 -35.79 29.14 -48.03
CA GLU A 1044 -37.24 29.07 -47.76
C GLU A 1044 -37.98 30.30 -48.30
N ARG A 1045 -37.31 31.45 -48.34
CA ARG A 1045 -37.85 32.71 -48.89
C ARG A 1045 -37.53 32.92 -50.37
N GLY A 1046 -36.87 31.95 -51.03
CA GLY A 1046 -36.52 32.02 -52.45
C GLY A 1046 -35.49 33.09 -52.83
N LEU A 1047 -34.71 33.59 -51.86
CA LEU A 1047 -33.77 34.72 -52.03
C LEU A 1047 -32.37 34.28 -52.47
N LEU A 1048 -32.09 32.98 -52.50
CA LEU A 1048 -30.78 32.41 -52.82
C LEU A 1048 -30.82 31.71 -54.21
N LYS A 1049 -30.82 32.50 -55.30
CA LYS A 1049 -30.87 32.03 -56.71
C LYS A 1049 -29.55 32.26 -57.46
N GLU A 1050 -29.40 31.74 -58.69
CA GLU A 1050 -28.17 31.75 -59.50
C GLU A 1050 -27.52 33.14 -59.70
N GLY A 1051 -28.29 34.23 -59.61
CA GLY A 1051 -27.77 35.61 -59.73
C GLY A 1051 -27.14 36.20 -58.46
N GLY A 1052 -27.15 35.49 -57.33
CA GLY A 1052 -26.67 35.99 -56.04
C GLY A 1052 -27.61 37.05 -55.42
N LEU A 1053 -27.46 37.27 -54.12
CA LEU A 1053 -28.23 38.24 -53.33
C LEU A 1053 -27.30 39.34 -52.83
N THR A 1054 -27.53 40.58 -53.25
CA THR A 1054 -26.80 41.73 -52.70
C THR A 1054 -27.72 42.54 -51.79
N LEU A 1055 -27.29 42.81 -50.57
CA LEU A 1055 -28.08 43.52 -49.57
C LEU A 1055 -27.21 44.47 -48.76
N SER A 1056 -27.81 45.58 -48.33
CA SER A 1056 -27.21 46.45 -47.33
C SER A 1056 -27.45 45.85 -45.95
N ALA A 1057 -26.39 45.71 -45.18
CA ALA A 1057 -26.46 45.23 -43.81
C ALA A 1057 -25.41 45.92 -42.94
N ARG A 1058 -25.77 46.07 -41.68
CA ARG A 1058 -24.87 46.47 -40.61
C ARG A 1058 -24.10 45.23 -40.15
N LEU A 1059 -22.78 45.24 -40.28
CA LEU A 1059 -21.93 44.13 -39.83
C LEU A 1059 -21.47 44.34 -38.40
N GLU A 1060 -21.72 43.35 -37.56
CA GLU A 1060 -21.25 43.27 -36.19
C GLU A 1060 -20.59 41.91 -35.96
N ASN A 1061 -19.49 41.88 -35.22
CA ASN A 1061 -18.87 40.61 -34.86
C ASN A 1061 -19.86 39.72 -34.09
N SER A 1062 -19.91 38.42 -34.44
CA SER A 1062 -20.58 37.46 -33.55
C SER A 1062 -19.82 37.37 -32.22
N PRO A 1063 -20.46 36.90 -31.14
CA PRO A 1063 -19.76 36.68 -29.89
C PRO A 1063 -18.58 35.71 -30.10
N PRO A 1064 -17.43 35.93 -29.45
CA PRO A 1064 -16.31 35.01 -29.53
C PRO A 1064 -16.76 33.62 -29.05
N THR A 1065 -16.16 32.57 -29.60
CA THR A 1065 -16.48 31.19 -29.17
C THR A 1065 -15.66 30.78 -27.95
N THR A 1066 -14.42 31.26 -27.86
CA THR A 1066 -13.44 30.88 -26.83
C THR A 1066 -12.67 32.10 -26.34
N ALA A 1067 -12.16 32.02 -25.12
CA ALA A 1067 -11.20 32.99 -24.58
C ALA A 1067 -10.08 32.28 -23.83
N ARG A 1068 -8.94 32.93 -23.74
CA ARG A 1068 -7.83 32.58 -22.86
C ARG A 1068 -7.91 33.44 -21.61
N VAL A 1069 -7.65 32.84 -20.46
CA VAL A 1069 -7.57 33.50 -19.16
C VAL A 1069 -6.17 33.28 -18.62
N MET A 1070 -5.38 34.36 -18.62
CA MET A 1070 -4.02 34.34 -18.10
C MET A 1070 -4.07 34.62 -16.60
N VAL A 1071 -3.86 33.58 -15.79
CA VAL A 1071 -3.83 33.64 -14.33
C VAL A 1071 -2.59 34.38 -13.87
N LYS A 1072 -2.74 35.31 -12.93
CA LYS A 1072 -1.62 35.92 -12.19
C LYS A 1072 -1.24 35.07 -10.98
N PRO A 1073 -0.11 34.35 -11.01
CA PRO A 1073 0.23 33.37 -9.97
C PRO A 1073 0.23 33.93 -8.55
N GLU A 1074 0.73 35.16 -8.38
CA GLU A 1074 0.85 35.85 -7.09
C GLU A 1074 -0.49 36.24 -6.46
N THR A 1075 -1.58 36.14 -7.21
CA THR A 1075 -2.94 36.49 -6.76
C THR A 1075 -3.82 35.28 -6.45
N VAL A 1076 -3.30 34.07 -6.70
CA VAL A 1076 -4.07 32.84 -6.52
C VAL A 1076 -4.32 32.58 -5.04
N LEU A 1077 -5.59 32.45 -4.69
CA LEU A 1077 -6.09 32.12 -3.36
C LEU A 1077 -6.90 30.84 -3.47
N TYR A 1078 -6.41 29.79 -2.85
CA TYR A 1078 -7.10 28.52 -2.83
C TYR A 1078 -8.14 28.46 -1.70
N PRO A 1079 -9.26 27.73 -1.87
CA PRO A 1079 -10.37 27.75 -0.90
C PRO A 1079 -9.96 27.26 0.50
N TRP A 1080 -8.95 26.41 0.58
CA TRP A 1080 -8.42 25.93 1.85
C TRP A 1080 -7.53 26.93 2.57
N GLN A 1081 -6.82 27.82 1.86
CA GLN A 1081 -5.99 28.84 2.51
C GLN A 1081 -6.89 29.87 3.20
N GLU A 1082 -8.07 30.12 2.62
CA GLU A 1082 -9.11 30.94 3.22
C GLU A 1082 -9.65 30.27 4.49
N ARG A 1083 -10.06 29.00 4.42
CA ARG A 1083 -10.49 28.22 5.61
C ARG A 1083 -9.42 28.11 6.70
N GLU A 1084 -8.16 27.92 6.34
CA GLU A 1084 -7.07 27.82 7.31
C GLU A 1084 -6.77 29.17 7.99
N ARG A 1085 -6.87 30.27 7.25
CA ARG A 1085 -6.81 31.60 7.86
C ARG A 1085 -7.98 31.81 8.81
N GLU A 1086 -9.19 31.47 8.40
CA GLU A 1086 -10.38 31.57 9.24
C GLU A 1086 -10.26 30.73 10.52
N GLN A 1087 -9.81 29.48 10.42
CA GLN A 1087 -9.58 28.60 11.57
C GLN A 1087 -8.47 29.13 12.48
N ARG A 1088 -7.35 29.63 11.94
CA ARG A 1088 -6.30 30.28 12.74
C ARG A 1088 -6.79 31.54 13.42
N ASP A 1089 -7.58 32.35 12.73
CA ASP A 1089 -8.19 33.55 13.29
C ASP A 1089 -9.22 33.20 14.37
N GLU A 1090 -9.99 32.12 14.20
CA GLU A 1090 -10.93 31.63 15.20
C GLU A 1090 -10.22 31.06 16.43
N ALA A 1091 -9.19 30.23 16.26
CA ALA A 1091 -8.37 29.73 17.37
C ALA A 1091 -7.68 30.89 18.12
N ARG A 1092 -7.16 31.89 17.38
CA ARG A 1092 -6.57 33.09 17.98
C ARG A 1092 -7.62 33.93 18.72
N ARG A 1093 -8.85 34.05 18.20
CA ARG A 1093 -9.98 34.69 18.90
C ARG A 1093 -10.35 33.92 20.17
N ALA A 1094 -10.37 32.60 20.14
CA ALA A 1094 -10.64 31.77 21.32
C ALA A 1094 -9.57 31.97 22.40
N LEU A 1095 -8.28 31.96 22.04
CA LEU A 1095 -7.18 32.24 22.97
C LEU A 1095 -7.27 33.65 23.57
N TYR A 1096 -7.58 34.66 22.76
CA TYR A 1096 -7.77 36.02 23.23
C TYR A 1096 -8.99 36.16 24.14
N ARG A 1097 -10.05 35.38 23.89
CA ARG A 1097 -11.22 35.33 24.76
C ARG A 1097 -10.89 34.73 26.12
N GLU A 1098 -10.18 33.61 26.15
CA GLU A 1098 -9.74 32.98 27.39
C GLU A 1098 -8.88 33.95 28.23
N LYS A 1099 -7.93 34.64 27.58
CA LYS A 1099 -7.13 35.69 28.24
C LYS A 1099 -7.98 36.84 28.78
N TYR A 1100 -8.94 37.34 27.99
CA TYR A 1100 -9.86 38.40 28.43
C TYR A 1100 -10.69 37.96 29.65
N GLU A 1101 -11.23 36.74 29.64
CA GLU A 1101 -12.02 36.19 30.75
C GLU A 1101 -11.17 35.98 32.01
N ALA A 1102 -9.92 35.55 31.86
CA ALA A 1102 -8.98 35.42 32.97
C ALA A 1102 -8.71 36.77 33.65
N TYR A 1103 -8.38 37.81 32.86
CA TYR A 1103 -8.16 39.16 33.39
C TYR A 1103 -9.42 39.74 34.03
N THR A 1104 -10.57 39.60 33.37
CA THR A 1104 -11.85 40.10 33.88
C THR A 1104 -12.24 39.43 35.18
N THR A 1105 -12.07 38.11 35.29
CA THR A 1105 -12.34 37.35 36.52
C THR A 1105 -11.47 37.82 37.67
N GLU A 1106 -10.20 38.12 37.40
CA GLU A 1106 -9.28 38.62 38.42
C GLU A 1106 -9.65 40.04 38.88
N ILE A 1107 -9.99 40.93 37.95
CA ILE A 1107 -10.44 42.29 38.25
C ILE A 1107 -11.71 42.27 39.11
N LEU A 1108 -12.68 41.41 38.77
CA LEU A 1108 -13.95 41.28 39.49
C LEU A 1108 -13.84 40.63 40.88
N LYS A 1109 -12.69 40.02 41.23
CA LYS A 1109 -12.41 39.61 42.62
C LYS A 1109 -12.26 40.81 43.56
N ASN A 1110 -11.88 41.98 43.04
CA ASN A 1110 -11.82 43.21 43.81
C ASN A 1110 -13.24 43.80 43.97
N PRO A 1111 -13.76 43.95 45.20
CA PRO A 1111 -15.11 44.48 45.43
C PRO A 1111 -15.35 45.86 44.81
N SER A 1112 -14.29 46.65 44.63
CA SER A 1112 -14.34 48.00 44.05
C SER A 1112 -14.75 48.01 42.56
N PHE A 1113 -14.69 46.85 41.88
CA PHE A 1113 -15.00 46.71 40.46
C PHE A 1113 -16.31 45.96 40.19
N LYS A 1114 -17.10 45.64 41.22
CA LYS A 1114 -18.37 44.89 41.06
C LYS A 1114 -19.50 45.67 40.37
N ASP A 1115 -19.53 47.00 40.53
CA ASP A 1115 -20.56 47.89 39.98
C ASP A 1115 -19.98 48.91 38.96
N VAL A 1116 -18.84 48.58 38.36
CA VAL A 1116 -18.10 49.46 37.44
C VAL A 1116 -18.55 49.25 36.00
N SER A 1117 -18.48 50.30 35.17
CA SER A 1117 -18.94 50.23 33.79
C SER A 1117 -18.15 49.18 32.98
N PRO A 1118 -18.76 48.48 32.00
CA PRO A 1118 -18.04 47.54 31.12
C PRO A 1118 -16.84 48.18 30.42
N ARG A 1119 -16.91 49.49 30.13
CA ARG A 1119 -15.80 50.24 29.55
C ARG A 1119 -14.63 50.41 30.50
N ASP A 1120 -14.89 50.65 31.78
CA ASP A 1120 -13.84 50.77 32.79
C ASP A 1120 -13.22 49.40 33.12
N ILE A 1121 -14.00 48.32 33.04
CA ILE A 1121 -13.50 46.94 33.09
C ILE A 1121 -12.55 46.69 31.91
N ASP A 1122 -12.93 47.05 30.69
CA ASP A 1122 -12.07 46.93 29.50
C ASP A 1122 -10.78 47.76 29.61
N ILE A 1123 -10.83 48.95 30.23
CA ILE A 1123 -9.64 49.76 30.52
C ILE A 1123 -8.72 49.04 31.49
N GLU A 1124 -9.25 48.45 32.56
CA GLU A 1124 -8.46 47.73 33.56
C GLU A 1124 -7.86 46.43 32.99
N VAL A 1125 -8.59 45.72 32.14
CA VAL A 1125 -8.07 44.58 31.37
C VAL A 1125 -6.88 45.00 30.50
N ALA A 1126 -6.98 46.17 29.85
CA ALA A 1126 -5.88 46.71 29.05
C ALA A 1126 -4.65 47.06 29.91
N ILE A 1127 -4.84 47.70 31.07
CA ILE A 1127 -3.77 48.04 32.02
C ILE A 1127 -3.04 46.78 32.48
N ARG A 1128 -3.79 45.73 32.84
CA ARG A 1128 -3.22 44.47 33.32
C ARG A 1128 -2.50 43.70 32.23
N ALA A 1129 -3.07 43.64 31.02
CA ALA A 1129 -2.41 43.02 29.88
C ALA A 1129 -1.11 43.74 29.49
N TYR A 1130 -1.06 45.07 29.55
CA TYR A 1130 0.19 45.83 29.37
C TYR A 1130 1.21 45.56 30.50
N SER A 1131 0.73 45.45 31.75
CA SER A 1131 1.59 45.14 32.91
C SER A 1131 2.21 43.74 32.84
N ASP A 1132 1.52 42.80 32.17
CA ASP A 1132 2.01 41.45 31.85
C ASP A 1132 2.97 41.42 30.63
N GLY A 1133 3.36 42.58 30.11
CA GLY A 1133 4.34 42.72 29.02
C GLY A 1133 3.77 42.44 27.62
N ARG A 1134 2.44 42.46 27.43
CA ARG A 1134 1.82 42.32 26.10
C ARG A 1134 1.99 43.59 25.29
N ASP A 1135 2.21 43.44 23.99
CA ASP A 1135 2.32 44.60 23.10
C ASP A 1135 0.95 45.21 22.74
N SER A 1136 0.99 46.40 22.13
CA SER A 1136 -0.19 47.13 21.68
C SER A 1136 -1.10 46.32 20.73
N HIS A 1137 -0.55 45.39 19.95
CA HIS A 1137 -1.31 44.60 18.99
C HIS A 1137 -2.02 43.44 19.69
N GLU A 1138 -1.33 42.75 20.60
CA GLU A 1138 -1.91 41.69 21.43
C GLU A 1138 -3.00 42.22 22.36
N VAL A 1139 -2.79 43.38 23.01
CA VAL A 1139 -3.81 44.01 23.87
C VAL A 1139 -5.05 44.37 23.06
N ALA A 1140 -4.90 44.91 21.84
CA ALA A 1140 -6.03 45.14 20.95
C ALA A 1140 -6.73 43.84 20.54
N GLY A 1141 -5.97 42.75 20.34
CA GLY A 1141 -6.49 41.41 20.09
C GLY A 1141 -7.35 40.88 21.23
N ILE A 1142 -6.88 40.99 22.47
CA ILE A 1142 -7.61 40.60 23.69
C ILE A 1142 -8.89 41.42 23.84
N LEU A 1143 -8.79 42.74 23.78
CA LEU A 1143 -9.95 43.63 23.93
C LEU A 1143 -10.96 43.49 22.78
N SER A 1144 -10.54 43.04 21.59
CA SER A 1144 -11.48 42.73 20.50
C SER A 1144 -12.47 41.62 20.84
N GLN A 1145 -12.19 40.85 21.90
CA GLN A 1145 -13.07 39.80 22.43
C GLN A 1145 -13.85 40.25 23.66
N SER A 1146 -13.87 41.56 23.98
CA SER A 1146 -14.66 42.08 25.09
C SER A 1146 -16.15 41.94 24.86
N ASP A 1147 -16.92 41.90 25.95
CA ASP A 1147 -18.36 41.67 25.88
C ASP A 1147 -19.06 42.77 25.07
N ARG A 1148 -18.57 44.02 25.16
CA ARG A 1148 -19.09 45.16 24.39
C ARG A 1148 -18.86 45.00 22.88
N VAL A 1149 -17.67 44.54 22.49
CA VAL A 1149 -17.33 44.32 21.08
C VAL A 1149 -18.13 43.13 20.53
N ARG A 1150 -18.34 42.07 21.32
CA ARG A 1150 -19.18 40.93 20.92
C ARG A 1150 -20.66 41.30 20.80
N GLU A 1151 -21.17 42.16 21.67
CA GLU A 1151 -22.53 42.70 21.59
C GLU A 1151 -22.74 43.46 20.27
N TRP A 1152 -21.82 44.33 19.87
CA TRP A 1152 -21.90 45.02 18.59
C TRP A 1152 -21.81 44.06 17.40
N LYS A 1153 -20.95 43.03 17.49
CA LYS A 1153 -20.86 42.00 16.44
C LYS A 1153 -22.19 41.25 16.24
N ALA A 1154 -22.97 41.09 17.31
CA ALA A 1154 -24.27 40.41 17.26
C ALA A 1154 -25.44 41.33 16.87
N SER A 1155 -25.34 42.63 17.16
CA SER A 1155 -26.44 43.60 17.01
C SER A 1155 -26.34 44.53 15.80
N VAL A 1156 -25.14 44.71 15.22
CA VAL A 1156 -24.91 45.60 14.06
C VAL A 1156 -24.90 44.77 12.76
N PRO A 1157 -25.85 44.98 11.83
CA PRO A 1157 -25.98 44.15 10.63
C PRO A 1157 -24.88 44.35 9.58
N ASP A 1158 -24.31 45.56 9.47
CA ASP A 1158 -23.23 45.86 8.52
C ASP A 1158 -21.85 45.57 9.14
N PRO A 1159 -21.06 44.63 8.57
CA PRO A 1159 -19.71 44.35 9.03
C PRO A 1159 -18.78 45.56 8.98
N GLY A 1160 -18.96 46.46 7.99
CA GLY A 1160 -18.15 47.68 7.85
C GLY A 1160 -18.35 48.64 9.02
N GLU A 1161 -19.61 48.91 9.36
CA GLU A 1161 -20.01 49.75 10.49
C GLU A 1161 -19.55 49.19 11.84
N TYR A 1162 -19.76 47.89 12.10
CA TYR A 1162 -19.29 47.22 13.31
C TYR A 1162 -17.78 47.33 13.50
N ILE A 1163 -16.99 47.04 12.45
CA ILE A 1163 -15.52 47.10 12.51
C ILE A 1163 -15.06 48.53 12.80
N GLY A 1164 -15.74 49.53 12.24
CA GLY A 1164 -15.50 50.94 12.54
C GLY A 1164 -15.69 51.27 14.02
N LEU A 1165 -16.83 50.89 14.59
CA LEU A 1165 -17.17 51.11 16.01
C LEU A 1165 -16.18 50.40 16.95
N ALA A 1166 -15.85 49.14 16.66
CA ALA A 1166 -14.90 48.37 17.46
C ALA A 1166 -13.51 49.02 17.45
N ARG A 1167 -12.99 49.43 16.28
CA ARG A 1167 -11.67 50.08 16.19
C ARG A 1167 -11.61 51.40 16.97
N GLU A 1168 -12.67 52.20 16.89
CA GLU A 1168 -12.77 53.45 17.64
C GLU A 1168 -12.75 53.21 19.15
N TYR A 1169 -13.58 52.28 19.60
CA TYR A 1169 -13.68 51.90 21.01
C TYR A 1169 -12.36 51.35 21.57
N LEU A 1170 -11.74 50.41 20.87
CA LEU A 1170 -10.47 49.81 21.29
C LEU A 1170 -9.36 50.86 21.40
N ARG A 1171 -9.33 51.85 20.51
CA ARG A 1171 -8.37 52.95 20.57
C ARG A 1171 -8.60 53.83 21.79
N GLN A 1172 -9.87 54.13 22.12
CA GLN A 1172 -10.21 54.94 23.30
C GLN A 1172 -9.90 54.22 24.61
N VAL A 1173 -10.22 52.93 24.70
CA VAL A 1173 -9.90 52.08 25.87
C VAL A 1173 -8.39 52.01 26.09
N ARG A 1174 -7.63 51.71 25.03
CA ARG A 1174 -6.16 51.63 25.12
C ARG A 1174 -5.50 52.96 25.47
N SER A 1175 -5.95 54.06 24.86
CA SER A 1175 -5.44 55.41 25.18
C SER A 1175 -5.71 55.78 26.65
N SER A 1176 -6.90 55.43 27.17
CA SER A 1176 -7.25 55.65 28.58
C SER A 1176 -6.40 54.80 29.53
N ALA A 1177 -6.12 53.54 29.14
CA ALA A 1177 -5.25 52.64 29.92
C ALA A 1177 -3.79 53.13 29.95
N GLU A 1178 -3.25 53.57 28.81
CA GLU A 1178 -1.90 54.13 28.68
C GLU A 1178 -1.76 55.45 29.47
N GLN A 1179 -2.79 56.31 29.47
CA GLN A 1179 -2.83 57.51 30.30
C GLN A 1179 -2.84 57.18 31.80
N ARG A 1180 -3.61 56.18 32.24
CA ARG A 1180 -3.64 55.74 33.65
C ARG A 1180 -2.32 55.10 34.07
N LEU A 1181 -1.70 54.29 33.20
CA LEU A 1181 -0.35 53.75 33.41
C LEU A 1181 0.70 54.87 33.55
N GLY A 1182 0.62 55.90 32.70
CA GLY A 1182 1.50 57.07 32.72
C GLY A 1182 1.26 58.05 33.89
N GLN A 1183 0.15 57.93 34.62
CA GLN A 1183 -0.21 58.78 35.77
C GLN A 1183 0.11 58.15 37.13
N THR A 1184 0.75 56.98 37.17
CA THR A 1184 1.19 56.36 38.43
C THR A 1184 2.47 57.05 38.95
N PRO A 1185 2.47 57.72 40.13
CA PRO A 1185 3.70 58.28 40.70
C PRO A 1185 4.60 57.16 41.27
N PRO A 1186 5.93 57.34 41.31
CA PRO A 1186 6.83 56.32 41.82
C PRO A 1186 6.77 56.30 43.35
N SER A 1187 6.15 55.28 43.95
CA SER A 1187 6.39 54.93 45.34
C SER A 1187 7.52 53.90 45.44
N ARG A 1188 8.74 54.42 45.62
CA ARG A 1188 9.78 53.81 46.49
C ARG A 1188 9.12 53.55 47.86
N GLN A 1189 9.37 52.53 48.67
CA GLN A 1189 10.49 51.61 48.91
C GLN A 1189 9.95 50.68 50.04
N GLN A 1190 10.23 49.38 50.18
CA GLN A 1190 11.44 48.84 50.82
C GLN A 1190 11.32 47.30 51.05
N TYR A 1191 12.45 46.60 50.85
CA TYR A 1191 12.93 45.34 51.46
C TYR A 1191 12.08 44.05 51.33
N SER A 1192 12.62 42.84 51.11
CA SER A 1192 13.98 42.28 51.19
C SER A 1192 13.98 40.86 50.61
N ASP A 1193 15.14 40.42 50.10
CA ASP A 1193 15.75 39.08 50.17
C ASP A 1193 14.85 37.81 50.23
N ARG A 1194 15.05 36.92 49.23
CA ARG A 1194 15.58 35.53 49.35
C ARG A 1194 14.98 34.60 48.30
N GLY A 1195 15.85 33.81 47.67
CA GLY A 1195 15.58 32.43 47.24
C GLY A 1195 15.17 32.25 45.79
#